data_AF-A0A484K0M7-F1
#
_entry.id   AF-A0A484K0M7-F1
#
_cell.length_a   1.000
_cell.length_b   1.000
_cell.length_c   1.000
_cell.angle_alpha   90.00
_cell.angle_beta   90.00
_cell.angle_gamma   90.00
#
_symmetry.space_group_name_H-M   'P 1'
#
loop_
_entity.id
_entity.type
_entity.pdbx_description
1 polymer ?
#
loop_
_entity_poly.entity_id
_entity_poly.type
_entity_poly.pdbx_seq_one_letter_code
_entity_poly.pdbx_strand_id
1 'polypeptide(L)'
;MLGYQLFFLFSSSAFFLLATAGISDQQPVAFWCNNTEFYASNSTFRSNLDSLLSDLTSNATRPDGFYNSTSGDGNDTAYGLFMCRGDLSPEACAACVRKAGAYILLPCPNYKTAFTWYDECMLRYSWRPMFGELNDNFPSIVLYSQYDPTTDNLMDQVGTALGKVANRTTGDDGSGKRYATEEARVGGGVNGTIYCAGQCTPDIPDTDCEDCMTNAIQLLVSEKGNRVLFPSCNVRYEVYSFYNRAAAASPPPPPPIALPPSLDSTIPPSPTPGNKDHSSSSKDIIVIVLPICGFIIIIAILCLVRIKHGKGRIAKHQKTDVTGLLNEEFYQYNLATIQDITKGFSSESKIGEGGYGFVYKGKLPDGQEVAIKRLSKCSDQGVQEFKNEVEVVAKLQHRNLVRLLGYCSEGEERILVYEFVPNKSLDYFLFDPENQYLLDWSRRYKIIGGIVRGMLYLHQDSRLRIIHRDLKASNILLDANMNAKIADFGTAKISSLDQTQQNTSRIVGTYGYMSPEYALYGEYSVKSDIFSFGVLLLEIVSGRKNRRFLLTKEAQHLLSYAWDQWKDGTPLEILDPVLEESHNIEEVIQCIHIGLLCVQDIAENRPTMGEVMLMLTSYSIRSWPSPSKPAFYRCGGSGGVSRDYLGHENSSLTTHSSSYFINTPSPAMEI
;
A
#
# COMPACT_ATOMS: atom_id res chain seq x y z
N MET A 1 44.95 -18.25 35.87
CA MET A 1 43.48 -18.16 35.68
C MET A 1 42.92 -16.73 35.73
N LEU A 2 43.53 -15.77 36.44
CA LEU A 2 43.02 -14.37 36.44
C LEU A 2 43.16 -13.62 35.09
N GLY A 3 44.17 -13.95 34.26
CA GLY A 3 44.38 -13.25 32.98
C GLY A 3 43.31 -13.53 31.91
N TYR A 4 42.69 -14.71 31.94
CA TYR A 4 41.63 -15.08 30.98
C TYR A 4 40.28 -14.45 31.34
N GLN A 5 40.03 -14.15 32.62
CA GLN A 5 38.80 -13.46 33.04
C GLN A 5 38.85 -11.95 32.76
N LEU A 6 40.02 -11.30 32.88
CA LEU A 6 40.15 -9.89 32.49
C LEU A 6 40.02 -9.68 30.97
N PHE A 7 40.50 -10.63 30.15
CA PHE A 7 40.39 -10.53 28.69
C PHE A 7 38.93 -10.61 28.20
N PHE A 8 38.09 -11.44 28.86
CA PHE A 8 36.66 -11.51 28.57
C PHE A 8 35.88 -10.28 29.05
N LEU A 9 36.27 -9.68 30.18
CA LEU A 9 35.66 -8.43 30.69
C LEU A 9 36.03 -7.20 29.84
N PHE A 10 37.24 -7.14 29.28
CA PHE A 10 37.65 -6.08 28.35
C PHE A 10 37.11 -6.29 26.92
N SER A 11 36.98 -7.54 26.45
CA SER A 11 36.40 -7.78 25.11
C SER A 11 34.90 -7.54 25.10
N SER A 12 34.18 -7.82 26.20
CA SER A 12 32.75 -7.55 26.33
C SER A 12 32.43 -6.06 26.49
N SER A 13 33.25 -5.31 27.22
CA SER A 13 33.09 -3.84 27.35
C SER A 13 33.49 -3.08 26.08
N ALA A 14 34.48 -3.56 25.32
CA ALA A 14 34.80 -3.00 24.00
C ALA A 14 33.74 -3.33 22.94
N PHE A 15 33.07 -4.48 23.03
CA PHE A 15 31.91 -4.80 22.18
C PHE A 15 30.69 -3.94 22.55
N PHE A 16 30.53 -3.58 23.84
CA PHE A 16 29.48 -2.66 24.28
C PHE A 16 29.78 -1.20 23.93
N LEU A 17 31.05 -0.77 23.89
CA LEU A 17 31.44 0.60 23.52
C LEU A 17 31.56 0.83 22.00
N LEU A 18 31.77 -0.21 21.20
CA LEU A 18 31.65 -0.13 19.73
C LEU A 18 30.22 -0.34 19.22
N ALA A 19 29.29 -0.75 20.09
CA ALA A 19 27.85 -0.79 19.79
C ALA A 19 27.15 0.58 19.99
N THR A 20 27.83 1.61 20.48
CA THR A 20 27.23 2.94 20.74
C THR A 20 27.81 4.08 19.90
N ALA A 21 28.49 3.78 18.79
CA ALA A 21 28.88 4.78 17.79
C ALA A 21 28.56 4.37 16.35
N GLY A 22 27.58 3.46 16.19
CA GLY A 22 26.81 3.44 14.95
C GLY A 22 25.92 4.68 14.96
N ILE A 23 26.29 5.73 14.22
CA ILE A 23 25.29 6.66 13.73
C ILE A 23 24.35 5.79 12.90
N SER A 24 23.22 5.42 13.47
CA SER A 24 22.15 4.70 12.79
C SER A 24 21.78 5.54 11.58
N ASP A 25 22.16 5.06 10.39
CA ASP A 25 21.65 5.56 9.13
C ASP A 25 20.19 5.10 9.07
N GLN A 26 19.32 5.81 9.81
CA GLN A 26 17.90 5.52 9.85
C GLN A 26 17.37 5.67 8.43
N GLN A 27 16.97 4.54 7.83
CA GLN A 27 16.21 4.52 6.60
C GLN A 27 14.88 5.27 6.80
N PRO A 28 14.30 5.87 5.75
CA PRO A 28 13.00 6.50 5.88
C PRO A 28 11.95 5.48 6.31
N VAL A 29 10.96 5.97 7.05
CA VAL A 29 9.78 5.22 7.45
C VAL A 29 9.01 4.74 6.22
N ALA A 30 8.96 5.57 5.17
CA ALA A 30 8.45 5.16 3.86
C ALA A 30 8.98 6.07 2.74
N PHE A 31 8.89 5.62 1.49
CA PHE A 31 9.16 6.44 0.31
C PHE A 31 8.25 6.02 -0.84
N TRP A 32 8.07 6.91 -1.81
CA TRP A 32 7.29 6.63 -3.02
C TRP A 32 7.86 7.38 -4.22
N CYS A 33 7.94 6.70 -5.37
CA CYS A 33 8.38 7.28 -6.64
C CYS A 33 7.24 7.18 -7.66
N ASN A 34 6.94 8.26 -8.39
CA ASN A 34 5.97 8.19 -9.48
C ASN A 34 6.62 7.58 -10.73
N ASN A 35 6.27 6.34 -11.07
CA ASN A 35 6.89 5.60 -12.17
C ASN A 35 6.33 5.88 -13.56
N THR A 36 5.49 6.91 -13.73
CA THR A 36 4.96 7.28 -15.04
C THR A 36 5.86 8.27 -15.78
N GLU A 37 6.70 9.02 -15.07
CA GLU A 37 7.42 10.16 -15.64
C GLU A 37 8.88 10.23 -15.20
N PHE A 38 9.76 10.34 -16.20
CA PHE A 38 11.20 10.20 -16.02
C PHE A 38 11.97 11.39 -16.62
N TYR A 39 13.15 11.65 -16.07
CA TYR A 39 14.12 12.60 -16.62
C TYR A 39 15.46 11.90 -16.91
N ALA A 40 16.22 12.40 -17.88
CA ALA A 40 17.57 11.89 -18.16
C ALA A 40 18.58 12.43 -17.12
N SER A 41 19.58 11.64 -16.74
CA SER A 41 20.55 12.02 -15.69
C SER A 41 21.36 13.29 -15.99
N ASN A 42 21.44 13.71 -17.25
CA ASN A 42 22.10 14.93 -17.72
C ASN A 42 21.12 16.02 -18.19
N SER A 43 19.84 15.92 -17.81
CA SER A 43 18.80 16.88 -18.21
C SER A 43 18.85 18.20 -17.42
N THR A 44 18.26 19.23 -18.00
CA THR A 44 18.00 20.51 -17.31
C THR A 44 17.17 20.30 -16.05
N PHE A 45 16.10 19.49 -16.13
CA PHE A 45 15.30 19.12 -14.96
C PHE A 45 16.14 18.53 -13.82
N ARG A 46 17.13 17.66 -14.12
CA ARG A 46 18.01 17.11 -13.06
C ARG A 46 18.81 18.21 -12.35
N SER A 47 19.36 19.15 -13.11
CA SER A 47 20.13 20.27 -12.54
C SER A 47 19.24 21.20 -11.70
N ASN A 48 17.99 21.42 -12.15
CA ASN A 48 16.99 22.17 -11.42
C ASN A 48 16.57 21.45 -10.14
N LEU A 49 16.42 20.12 -10.18
CA LEU A 49 16.11 19.31 -9.00
C LEU A 49 17.24 19.33 -7.97
N ASP A 50 18.50 19.25 -8.40
CA ASP A 50 19.66 19.37 -7.50
C ASP A 50 19.70 20.75 -6.81
N SER A 51 19.39 21.81 -7.56
CA SER A 51 19.29 23.17 -7.03
C SER A 51 18.13 23.32 -6.03
N LEU A 52 16.97 22.75 -6.36
CA LEU A 52 15.80 22.70 -5.49
C LEU A 52 16.09 21.96 -4.17
N LEU A 53 16.70 20.78 -4.21
CA LEU A 53 17.01 20.01 -3.00
C LEU A 53 18.03 20.73 -2.11
N SER A 54 19.00 21.41 -2.72
CA SER A 54 19.94 22.29 -2.01
C SER A 54 19.23 23.44 -1.31
N ASP A 55 18.31 24.11 -2.01
CA ASP A 55 17.53 25.23 -1.49
C ASP A 55 16.62 24.80 -0.32
N LEU A 56 15.86 23.70 -0.48
CA LEU A 56 15.04 23.13 0.58
C LEU A 56 15.86 22.79 1.83
N THR A 57 17.03 22.18 1.66
CA THR A 57 17.90 21.79 2.78
C THR A 57 18.47 23.02 3.50
N SER A 58 18.80 24.09 2.76
CA SER A 58 19.32 25.33 3.34
C SER A 58 18.30 26.11 4.16
N ASN A 59 17.01 25.96 3.81
CA ASN A 59 15.89 26.61 4.50
C ASN A 59 15.25 25.73 5.59
N ALA A 60 15.91 24.67 6.03
CA ALA A 60 15.33 23.70 6.97
C ALA A 60 15.36 24.14 8.45
N THR A 61 15.91 25.31 8.78
CA THR A 61 15.95 25.87 10.15
C THR A 61 14.80 26.83 10.45
N ARG A 62 13.74 26.83 9.64
CA ARG A 62 12.61 27.75 9.82
C ARG A 62 11.78 27.38 11.05
N PRO A 63 11.27 28.37 11.81
CA PRO A 63 10.48 28.11 13.03
C PRO A 63 9.17 27.36 12.78
N ASP A 64 8.54 27.59 11.62
CA ASP A 64 7.29 26.95 11.17
C ASP A 64 7.52 25.50 10.69
N GLY A 65 8.77 25.06 10.52
CA GLY A 65 9.10 23.71 10.10
C GLY A 65 8.59 23.34 8.70
N PHE A 66 8.24 24.32 7.88
CA PHE A 66 7.71 24.11 6.53
C PHE A 66 8.36 25.08 5.53
N TYR A 67 8.63 24.58 4.34
CA TYR A 67 9.12 25.40 3.25
C TYR A 67 8.79 24.75 1.91
N ASN A 68 8.37 25.56 0.96
CA ASN A 68 8.20 25.17 -0.43
C ASN A 68 9.03 26.09 -1.33
N SER A 69 9.48 25.54 -2.46
CA SER A 69 10.31 26.26 -3.42
C SER A 69 10.21 25.66 -4.82
N THR A 70 10.58 26.45 -5.81
CA THR A 70 10.56 26.09 -7.21
C THR A 70 11.92 26.43 -7.83
N SER A 71 12.44 25.54 -8.67
CA SER A 71 13.69 25.75 -9.41
C SER A 71 13.51 25.47 -10.90
N GLY A 72 14.02 26.38 -11.73
CA GLY A 72 13.93 26.31 -13.18
C GLY A 72 12.61 26.82 -13.75
N ASP A 73 12.52 26.78 -15.09
CA ASP A 73 11.45 27.43 -15.85
C ASP A 73 10.86 26.48 -16.92
N GLY A 74 9.60 26.71 -17.30
CA GLY A 74 8.95 25.96 -18.38
C GLY A 74 8.80 24.45 -18.09
N ASN A 75 9.11 23.61 -19.08
CA ASN A 75 8.92 22.15 -18.99
C ASN A 75 9.94 21.43 -18.09
N ASP A 76 10.98 22.13 -17.63
CA ASP A 76 12.04 21.60 -16.76
C ASP A 76 11.93 22.12 -15.32
N THR A 77 10.81 22.79 -14.98
CA THR A 77 10.56 23.31 -13.63
C THR A 77 10.41 22.17 -12.63
N ALA A 78 11.09 22.29 -11.49
CA ALA A 78 10.97 21.38 -10.35
C ALA A 78 10.35 22.13 -9.15
N TYR A 79 9.26 21.58 -8.61
CA TYR A 79 8.56 22.06 -7.42
C TYR A 79 8.91 21.15 -6.25
N GLY A 80 9.18 21.70 -5.08
CA GLY A 80 9.56 20.92 -3.91
C GLY A 80 9.06 21.53 -2.61
N LEU A 81 8.85 20.68 -1.60
CA LEU A 81 8.60 21.14 -0.24
C LEU A 81 9.08 20.13 0.80
N PHE A 82 9.28 20.60 2.03
CA PHE A 82 9.41 19.75 3.20
C PHE A 82 8.44 20.19 4.31
N MET A 83 8.11 19.26 5.20
CA MET A 83 7.39 19.53 6.44
C MET A 83 8.00 18.71 7.58
N CYS A 84 8.37 19.38 8.66
CA CYS A 84 8.86 18.77 9.89
C CYS A 84 7.74 18.61 10.91
N ARG A 85 7.86 17.58 11.74
CA ARG A 85 6.92 17.33 12.83
C ARG A 85 6.93 18.51 13.81
N GLY A 86 5.75 18.97 14.22
CA GLY A 86 5.61 20.26 14.92
C GLY A 86 6.34 20.37 16.27
N ASP A 87 6.66 19.26 16.93
CA ASP A 87 7.36 19.19 18.22
C ASP A 87 8.90 19.29 18.13
N LEU A 88 9.44 19.39 16.91
CA LEU A 88 10.89 19.40 16.68
C LEU A 88 11.51 20.80 16.81
N SER A 89 12.78 20.83 17.23
CA SER A 89 13.61 22.03 17.14
C SER A 89 14.03 22.30 15.69
N PRO A 90 14.37 23.56 15.34
CA PRO A 90 14.90 23.90 14.02
C PRO A 90 16.12 23.05 13.60
N GLU A 91 16.98 22.68 14.55
CA GLU A 91 18.18 21.86 14.29
C GLU A 91 17.81 20.41 13.98
N ALA A 92 16.84 19.84 14.70
CA ALA A 92 16.34 18.48 14.45
C ALA A 92 15.62 18.40 13.10
N CYS A 93 14.82 19.42 12.77
CA CYS A 93 14.20 19.57 11.46
C CYS A 93 15.27 19.62 10.35
N ALA A 94 16.27 20.50 10.47
CA ALA A 94 17.35 20.63 9.50
C ALA A 94 18.16 19.34 9.32
N ALA A 95 18.41 18.61 10.40
CA ALA A 95 19.08 17.31 10.33
C ALA A 95 18.26 16.28 9.54
N CYS A 96 16.94 16.23 9.76
CA CYS A 96 16.04 15.32 9.03
C CYS A 96 15.93 15.69 7.54
N VAL A 97 15.68 16.96 7.23
CA VAL A 97 15.50 17.43 5.84
C VAL A 97 16.76 17.17 5.01
N ARG A 98 17.95 17.37 5.59
CA ARG A 98 19.22 17.05 4.93
C ARG A 98 19.37 15.56 4.62
N LYS A 99 18.97 14.67 5.54
CA LYS A 99 18.95 13.22 5.28
C LYS A 99 17.94 12.88 4.18
N ALA A 100 16.74 13.45 4.25
CA ALA A 100 15.69 13.25 3.26
C ALA A 100 16.10 13.71 1.86
N GLY A 101 16.71 14.90 1.73
CA GLY A 101 17.20 15.43 0.46
C GLY A 101 18.33 14.59 -0.16
N ALA A 102 19.23 14.05 0.68
CA ALA A 102 20.27 13.14 0.21
C ALA A 102 19.73 11.75 -0.19
N TYR A 103 18.73 11.25 0.55
CA TYR A 103 18.18 9.91 0.36
C TYR A 103 17.19 9.84 -0.80
N ILE A 104 16.33 10.85 -1.02
CA ILE A 104 15.16 10.76 -1.92
C ILE A 104 15.51 10.36 -3.36
N LEU A 105 16.73 10.66 -3.80
CA LEU A 105 17.23 10.32 -5.14
C LEU A 105 17.83 8.91 -5.25
N LEU A 106 18.12 8.24 -4.13
CA LEU A 106 18.66 6.88 -4.13
C LEU A 106 17.63 5.84 -4.58
N PRO A 107 16.42 5.76 -3.99
CA PRO A 107 15.38 4.85 -4.49
C PRO A 107 14.70 5.40 -5.76
N CYS A 108 14.76 6.72 -5.98
CA CYS A 108 14.09 7.39 -7.10
C CYS A 108 15.09 8.11 -8.04
N PRO A 109 16.03 7.42 -8.72
CA PRO A 109 17.17 8.06 -9.40
C PRO A 109 16.81 8.96 -10.59
N ASN A 110 15.69 8.69 -11.27
CA ASN A 110 15.33 9.36 -12.52
C ASN A 110 13.83 9.73 -12.62
N TYR A 111 13.11 9.76 -11.51
CA TYR A 111 11.66 10.03 -11.50
C TYR A 111 11.38 11.52 -11.33
N LYS A 112 10.44 12.06 -12.10
CA LYS A 112 10.04 13.48 -12.04
C LYS A 112 9.20 13.85 -10.81
N THR A 113 8.73 12.86 -10.05
CA THR A 113 8.00 13.07 -8.79
C THR A 113 8.39 12.00 -7.78
N ALA A 114 8.73 12.41 -6.56
CA ALA A 114 9.09 11.50 -5.47
C ALA A 114 8.79 12.07 -4.09
N PHE A 115 8.66 11.16 -3.13
CA PHE A 115 8.30 11.45 -1.74
C PHE A 115 9.13 10.58 -0.79
N THR A 116 9.51 11.14 0.34
CA THR A 116 10.10 10.39 1.45
C THR A 116 9.55 10.88 2.78
N TRP A 117 9.23 9.94 3.66
CA TRP A 117 8.79 10.19 5.03
C TRP A 117 9.79 9.58 6.00
N TYR A 118 10.31 10.42 6.86
CA TYR A 118 10.99 10.05 8.09
C TYR A 118 10.02 10.17 9.26
N ASP A 119 10.44 9.73 10.45
CA ASP A 119 9.61 9.93 11.62
C ASP A 119 9.45 11.43 11.94
N GLU A 120 10.55 12.17 11.73
CA GLU A 120 10.73 13.58 12.06
C GLU A 120 10.29 14.56 10.96
N CYS A 121 10.36 14.16 9.69
CA CYS A 121 10.02 15.07 8.58
C CYS A 121 9.58 14.31 7.31
N MET A 122 8.98 15.04 6.38
CA MET A 122 8.76 14.59 5.01
C MET A 122 9.38 15.55 4.01
N LEU A 123 9.79 15.03 2.85
CA LEU A 123 10.24 15.83 1.70
C LEU A 123 9.61 15.25 0.44
N ARG A 124 9.07 16.13 -0.42
CA ARG A 124 8.50 15.74 -1.72
C ARG A 124 8.92 16.71 -2.82
N TYR A 125 9.06 16.20 -4.04
CA TYR A 125 9.23 17.02 -5.24
C TYR A 125 8.35 16.51 -6.39
N SER A 126 8.04 17.40 -7.32
CA SER A 126 7.24 17.13 -8.52
C SER A 126 7.64 18.07 -9.66
N TRP A 127 7.38 17.65 -10.89
CA TRP A 127 7.51 18.52 -12.07
C TRP A 127 6.23 19.34 -12.34
N ARG A 128 5.11 18.98 -11.69
CA ARG A 128 3.85 19.73 -11.72
C ARG A 128 3.74 20.64 -10.48
N PRO A 129 3.08 21.80 -10.60
CA PRO A 129 2.66 22.58 -9.45
C PRO A 129 1.90 21.70 -8.43
N MET A 130 2.13 21.93 -7.13
CA MET A 130 1.56 21.10 -6.06
C MET A 130 1.31 21.85 -4.75
N PHE A 131 1.44 23.19 -4.75
CA PHE A 131 1.33 24.00 -3.54
C PHE A 131 -0.13 24.40 -3.32
N GLY A 132 -0.61 24.26 -2.09
CA GLY A 132 -1.98 24.59 -1.72
C GLY A 132 -3.06 23.71 -2.35
N GLU A 133 -2.67 22.57 -2.91
CA GLU A 133 -3.60 21.56 -3.42
C GLU A 133 -3.69 20.39 -2.43
N LEU A 134 -4.91 20.03 -2.04
CA LEU A 134 -5.16 18.84 -1.24
C LEU A 134 -4.72 17.57 -1.99
N ASN A 135 -3.78 16.87 -1.38
CA ASN A 135 -3.42 15.51 -1.75
C ASN A 135 -3.43 14.63 -0.50
N ASP A 136 -4.55 13.96 -0.28
CA ASP A 136 -4.86 13.06 0.83
C ASP A 136 -5.04 11.60 0.38
N ASN A 137 -4.74 11.33 -0.89
CA ASN A 137 -5.25 10.14 -1.56
C ASN A 137 -4.13 9.28 -2.13
N PHE A 138 -3.04 9.88 -2.61
CA PHE A 138 -1.93 9.11 -3.15
C PHE A 138 -0.59 9.88 -3.22
N PRO A 139 0.50 9.26 -2.73
CA PRO A 139 0.58 7.97 -2.03
C PRO A 139 -0.03 8.00 -0.63
N SER A 140 -0.79 6.96 -0.27
CA SER A 140 -1.32 6.73 1.08
C SER A 140 -0.59 5.55 1.71
N ILE A 141 0.03 5.76 2.87
CA ILE A 141 0.84 4.74 3.55
C ILE A 141 0.30 4.55 4.97
N VAL A 142 -0.13 3.33 5.29
CA VAL A 142 -0.59 2.95 6.63
C VAL A 142 0.44 2.02 7.27
N LEU A 143 0.86 2.33 8.48
CA LEU A 143 1.91 1.62 9.22
C LEU A 143 1.40 1.18 10.59
N TYR A 144 1.69 -0.07 10.95
CA TYR A 144 1.23 -0.70 12.17
C TYR A 144 2.38 -0.85 13.17
N SER A 145 2.08 -0.56 14.43
CA SER A 145 2.95 -0.79 15.56
C SER A 145 2.98 -2.29 15.89
N GLN A 146 4.15 -2.80 16.28
CA GLN A 146 4.34 -4.22 16.59
C GLN A 146 3.88 -4.61 18.00
N TYR A 147 3.38 -3.65 18.79
CA TYR A 147 3.07 -3.85 20.21
C TYR A 147 1.63 -4.32 20.42
N ASP A 148 1.43 -5.29 21.29
CA ASP A 148 0.13 -5.94 21.51
C ASP A 148 -0.71 -5.13 22.54
N PRO A 149 -1.89 -4.63 22.17
CA PRO A 149 -2.83 -4.00 23.09
C PRO A 149 -3.62 -5.06 23.87
N THR A 150 -4.00 -4.74 25.11
CA THR A 150 -4.74 -5.65 26.01
C THR A 150 -6.01 -5.00 26.55
N THR A 151 -6.80 -4.31 25.72
CA THR A 151 -7.99 -3.61 26.20
C THR A 151 -9.10 -3.49 25.16
N ASP A 152 -10.30 -3.93 25.54
CA ASP A 152 -11.56 -3.67 24.83
C ASP A 152 -11.87 -2.16 24.82
N ASN A 153 -12.51 -1.65 23.75
CA ASN A 153 -12.90 -0.24 23.50
C ASN A 153 -11.76 0.78 23.24
N LEU A 154 -10.56 0.32 22.86
CA LEU A 154 -9.44 1.20 22.54
C LEU A 154 -9.73 2.13 21.33
N MET A 155 -10.35 1.60 20.28
CA MET A 155 -10.54 2.34 19.03
C MET A 155 -11.53 3.50 19.13
N ASP A 156 -12.57 3.39 19.98
CA ASP A 156 -13.49 4.50 20.24
C ASP A 156 -12.78 5.67 20.95
N GLN A 157 -11.86 5.35 21.86
CA GLN A 157 -11.07 6.35 22.57
C GLN A 157 -10.01 6.98 21.67
N VAL A 158 -9.38 6.19 20.80
CA VAL A 158 -8.46 6.66 19.76
C VAL A 158 -9.20 7.62 18.81
N GLY A 159 -10.39 7.24 18.32
CA GLY A 159 -11.20 8.08 17.45
C GLY A 159 -11.60 9.40 18.12
N THR A 160 -11.99 9.35 19.39
CA THR A 160 -12.32 10.55 20.17
C THR A 160 -11.10 11.47 20.37
N ALA A 161 -9.95 10.90 20.74
CA ALA A 161 -8.72 11.65 20.94
C ALA A 161 -8.24 12.29 19.63
N LEU A 162 -8.31 11.56 18.52
CA LEU A 162 -7.92 12.06 17.21
C LEU A 162 -8.90 13.08 16.62
N GLY A 163 -10.20 12.98 16.93
CA GLY A 163 -11.16 14.03 16.60
C GLY A 163 -10.79 15.38 17.25
N LYS A 164 -10.30 15.37 18.51
CA LYS A 164 -9.78 16.58 19.16
C LYS A 164 -8.49 17.08 18.52
N VAL A 165 -7.63 16.17 18.07
CA VAL A 165 -6.40 16.52 17.34
C VAL A 165 -6.76 17.20 16.03
N ALA A 166 -7.67 16.63 15.23
CA ALA A 166 -8.12 17.20 13.96
C ALA A 166 -8.69 18.62 14.12
N ASN A 167 -9.52 18.85 15.16
CA ASN A 167 -10.07 20.18 15.43
C ASN A 167 -9.03 21.22 15.86
N ARG A 168 -7.84 20.79 16.33
CA ARG A 168 -6.75 21.70 16.71
C ARG A 168 -5.70 21.88 15.62
N THR A 169 -5.72 21.03 14.59
CA THR A 169 -4.92 21.25 13.38
C THR A 169 -5.58 22.24 12.42
N THR A 170 -6.88 22.49 12.59
CA THR A 170 -7.65 23.50 11.86
C THR A 170 -7.65 24.83 12.62
N GLY A 171 -7.30 25.92 11.94
CA GLY A 171 -7.16 27.25 12.54
C GLY A 171 -5.71 27.64 12.88
N ASP A 172 -5.48 28.95 13.05
CA ASP A 172 -4.16 29.51 13.35
C ASP A 172 -3.94 29.62 14.86
N ASP A 173 -3.07 28.78 15.40
CA ASP A 173 -2.58 28.85 16.79
C ASP A 173 -1.41 29.83 16.96
N GLY A 174 -1.06 30.57 15.89
CA GLY A 174 0.05 31.50 15.82
C GLY A 174 1.42 30.82 15.58
N SER A 175 1.47 29.48 15.56
CA SER A 175 2.71 28.74 15.29
C SER A 175 2.96 28.47 13.81
N GLY A 176 1.90 28.48 12.99
CA GLY A 176 1.95 28.13 11.57
C GLY A 176 2.24 26.64 11.28
N LYS A 177 2.39 25.79 12.31
CA LYS A 177 2.81 24.38 12.15
C LYS A 177 1.66 23.42 11.85
N ARG A 178 0.42 23.82 12.16
CA ARG A 178 -0.80 23.01 12.04
C ARG A 178 -0.65 21.61 12.63
N TYR A 179 -0.03 21.52 13.81
CA TYR A 179 0.32 20.29 14.51
C TYR A 179 -0.38 20.24 15.86
N ALA A 180 -1.00 19.11 16.18
CA ALA A 180 -1.65 18.92 17.47
C ALA A 180 -1.39 17.52 18.02
N THR A 181 -1.46 17.41 19.35
CA THR A 181 -1.31 16.15 20.08
C THR A 181 -2.42 16.00 21.13
N GLU A 182 -2.73 14.77 21.52
CA GLU A 182 -3.64 14.46 22.63
C GLU A 182 -3.11 13.24 23.39
N GLU A 183 -3.24 13.26 24.71
CA GLU A 183 -3.07 12.09 25.57
C GLU A 183 -4.44 11.68 26.11
N ALA A 184 -4.81 10.40 25.95
CA ALA A 184 -6.06 9.88 26.50
C ALA A 184 -5.82 8.62 27.33
N ARG A 185 -6.54 8.49 28.46
CA ARG A 185 -6.44 7.35 29.37
C ARG A 185 -7.48 6.29 29.02
N VAL A 186 -7.03 5.03 28.96
CA VAL A 186 -7.86 3.83 28.73
C VAL A 186 -8.08 3.11 30.07
N GLY A 187 -9.34 2.92 30.51
CA GLY A 187 -9.68 2.23 31.79
C GLY A 187 -9.81 0.69 31.62
N GLY A 188 -9.61 -0.18 32.62
CA GLY A 188 -9.43 -0.02 34.06
C GLY A 188 -8.37 -0.98 34.64
N GLY A 189 -7.10 -0.63 34.43
CA GLY A 189 -5.93 -1.23 35.07
C GLY A 189 -4.75 -0.27 34.94
N VAL A 190 -3.78 -0.34 35.84
CA VAL A 190 -2.60 0.53 35.84
C VAL A 190 -1.81 0.30 34.54
N ASN A 191 -1.70 1.35 33.70
CA ASN A 191 -0.92 1.49 32.44
C ASN A 191 -1.66 1.34 31.08
N GLY A 192 -2.62 2.23 30.79
CA GLY A 192 -3.06 2.47 29.40
C GLY A 192 -3.19 3.96 29.11
N THR A 193 -2.16 4.61 28.55
CA THR A 193 -2.29 5.96 27.95
C THR A 193 -1.99 5.86 26.47
N ILE A 194 -2.90 6.35 25.64
CA ILE A 194 -2.65 6.52 24.21
C ILE A 194 -2.14 7.93 23.94
N TYR A 195 -1.22 8.01 22.99
CA TYR A 195 -0.59 9.22 22.51
C TYR A 195 -1.03 9.40 21.07
N CYS A 196 -1.72 10.49 20.77
CA CYS A 196 -2.23 10.83 19.46
C CYS A 196 -1.52 12.08 18.93
N ALA A 197 -1.22 12.11 17.63
CA ALA A 197 -0.68 13.28 16.96
C ALA A 197 -1.24 13.40 15.54
N GLY A 198 -1.36 14.64 15.07
CA GLY A 198 -1.88 14.98 13.76
C GLY A 198 -1.22 16.23 13.20
N GLN A 199 -1.02 16.29 11.89
CA GLN A 199 -0.45 17.46 11.23
C GLN A 199 -0.96 17.62 9.81
N CYS A 200 -1.19 18.86 9.37
CA CYS A 200 -1.43 19.21 7.97
C CYS A 200 -0.28 20.05 7.41
N THR A 201 -0.08 20.03 6.10
CA THR A 201 0.83 20.99 5.46
C THR A 201 0.27 22.41 5.60
N PRO A 202 1.09 23.42 5.96
CA PRO A 202 0.61 24.79 6.14
C PRO A 202 0.08 25.48 4.88
N ASP A 203 0.33 24.93 3.68
CA ASP A 203 -0.05 25.54 2.40
C ASP A 203 -1.49 25.27 1.97
N ILE A 204 -2.18 24.27 2.55
CA ILE A 204 -3.57 23.93 2.18
C ILE A 204 -4.61 24.72 3.01
N PRO A 205 -5.84 24.94 2.52
CA PRO A 205 -6.93 25.54 3.30
C PRO A 205 -7.30 24.75 4.57
N ASP A 206 -7.98 25.40 5.52
CA ASP A 206 -8.45 24.75 6.76
C ASP A 206 -9.48 23.65 6.47
N THR A 207 -10.36 23.86 5.48
CA THR A 207 -11.34 22.86 5.02
C THR A 207 -10.65 21.60 4.49
N ASP A 208 -9.57 21.79 3.73
CA ASP A 208 -8.82 20.70 3.13
C ASP A 208 -8.01 19.94 4.18
N CYS A 209 -7.52 20.65 5.21
CA CYS A 209 -6.90 20.03 6.37
C CYS A 209 -7.91 19.18 7.16
N GLU A 210 -9.12 19.69 7.37
CA GLU A 210 -10.20 18.95 8.04
C GLU A 210 -10.57 17.67 7.28
N ASP A 211 -10.75 17.77 5.97
CA ASP A 211 -11.03 16.62 5.10
C ASP A 211 -9.88 15.61 5.14
N CYS A 212 -8.63 16.07 5.00
CA CYS A 212 -7.45 15.21 5.05
C CYS A 212 -7.34 14.45 6.38
N MET A 213 -7.49 15.16 7.50
CA MET A 213 -7.44 14.57 8.84
C MET A 213 -8.56 13.56 9.05
N THR A 214 -9.78 13.88 8.62
CA THR A 214 -10.94 12.98 8.68
C THR A 214 -10.67 11.71 7.88
N ASN A 215 -10.18 11.84 6.65
CA ASN A 215 -9.86 10.71 5.77
C ASN A 215 -8.74 9.84 6.36
N ALA A 216 -7.70 10.46 6.93
CA ALA A 216 -6.60 9.75 7.57
C ALA A 216 -7.04 8.99 8.82
N ILE A 217 -7.87 9.59 9.69
CA ILE A 217 -8.39 8.95 10.90
C ILE A 217 -9.23 7.71 10.55
N GLN A 218 -10.03 7.78 9.48
CA GLN A 218 -10.86 6.66 9.04
C GLN A 218 -10.06 5.45 8.53
N LEU A 219 -8.79 5.62 8.18
CA LEU A 219 -7.90 4.52 7.79
C LEU A 219 -7.24 3.82 8.98
N LEU A 220 -7.43 4.35 10.19
CA LEU A 220 -6.92 3.72 11.41
C LEU A 220 -7.82 2.56 11.82
N VAL A 221 -7.35 1.34 11.60
CA VAL A 221 -8.16 0.11 11.78
C VAL A 221 -7.55 -0.87 12.77
N SER A 222 -6.36 -0.58 13.31
CA SER A 222 -5.67 -1.49 14.21
C SER A 222 -5.87 -1.06 15.65
N GLU A 223 -6.08 -2.03 16.55
CA GLU A 223 -5.99 -1.84 18.00
C GLU A 223 -4.52 -1.68 18.45
N LYS A 224 -3.56 -2.04 17.61
CA LYS A 224 -2.14 -1.74 17.80
C LYS A 224 -1.90 -0.32 17.30
N GLY A 225 -0.94 0.39 17.88
CA GLY A 225 -0.58 1.75 17.44
C GLY A 225 -0.48 1.85 15.90
N ASN A 226 -0.95 2.94 15.32
CA ASN A 226 -1.14 3.01 13.88
C ASN A 226 -0.85 4.43 13.35
N ARG A 227 -0.25 4.52 12.16
CA ARG A 227 0.11 5.78 11.49
C ARG A 227 -0.37 5.78 10.05
N VAL A 228 -0.97 6.88 9.62
CA VAL A 228 -1.35 7.17 8.24
C VAL A 228 -0.53 8.36 7.75
N LEU A 229 0.10 8.19 6.59
CA LEU A 229 0.93 9.18 5.92
C LEU A 229 0.29 9.53 4.59
N PHE A 230 -0.25 10.74 4.50
CA PHE A 230 -0.63 11.35 3.23
C PHE A 230 0.37 12.43 2.82
N PRO A 231 0.33 12.87 1.55
CA PRO A 231 1.13 13.99 1.07
C PRO A 231 0.83 15.32 1.76
N SER A 232 -0.39 15.52 2.26
CA SER A 232 -0.85 16.81 2.80
C SER A 232 -1.24 16.76 4.28
N CYS A 233 -1.33 15.57 4.87
CA CYS A 233 -1.50 15.42 6.32
C CYS A 233 -1.00 14.06 6.82
N ASN A 234 -0.85 13.94 8.14
CA ASN A 234 -0.36 12.75 8.80
C ASN A 234 -1.11 12.56 10.11
N VAL A 235 -1.48 11.33 10.43
CA VAL A 235 -2.11 10.97 11.71
C VAL A 235 -1.38 9.78 12.31
N ARG A 236 -1.12 9.82 13.62
CA ARG A 236 -0.50 8.72 14.35
C ARG A 236 -1.10 8.57 15.73
N TYR A 237 -1.31 7.33 16.16
CA TYR A 237 -1.49 7.03 17.56
C TYR A 237 -0.62 5.84 18.01
N GLU A 238 -0.19 5.85 19.26
CA GLU A 238 0.61 4.78 19.87
C GLU A 238 0.25 4.63 21.35
N VAL A 239 0.61 3.49 21.94
CA VAL A 239 0.52 3.24 23.39
C VAL A 239 1.77 3.71 24.16
N TYR A 240 2.74 4.32 23.46
CA TYR A 240 3.93 4.93 24.02
C TYR A 240 4.13 6.35 23.47
N SER A 241 4.82 7.19 24.24
CA SER A 241 5.12 8.57 23.83
C SER A 241 6.11 8.57 22.66
N PHE A 242 5.76 9.21 21.55
CA PHE A 242 6.64 9.35 20.37
C PHE A 242 6.91 10.82 19.97
N TYR A 243 6.34 11.78 20.69
CA TYR A 243 6.55 13.22 20.51
C TYR A 243 7.07 13.87 21.79
N ASN A 244 7.70 15.03 21.64
CA ASN A 244 8.19 15.85 22.74
C ASN A 244 7.03 16.59 23.42
N ARG A 245 6.55 16.06 24.54
CA ARG A 245 5.43 16.62 25.32
C ARG A 245 5.66 18.05 25.80
N ALA A 246 6.90 18.40 26.13
CA ALA A 246 7.23 19.75 26.61
C ALA A 246 7.15 20.80 25.49
N ALA A 247 7.44 20.39 24.24
CA ALA A 247 7.32 21.24 23.06
C ALA A 247 5.89 21.30 22.50
N ALA A 248 5.06 20.28 22.76
CA ALA A 248 3.69 20.16 22.26
C ALA A 248 2.62 20.78 23.19
N ALA A 249 2.98 21.19 24.41
CA ALA A 249 2.07 21.91 25.30
C ALA A 249 1.92 23.36 24.81
N SER A 250 0.67 23.78 24.52
CA SER A 250 0.37 25.17 24.19
C SER A 250 0.79 26.11 25.34
N PRO A 251 1.33 27.30 25.04
CA PRO A 251 1.65 28.26 26.09
C PRO A 251 0.37 28.63 26.86
N PRO A 252 0.41 28.74 28.20
CA PRO A 252 -0.74 29.22 28.96
C PRO A 252 -1.11 30.64 28.50
N PRO A 253 -2.41 31.01 28.58
CA PRO A 253 -2.88 32.34 28.17
C PRO A 253 -2.11 33.43 28.95
N PRO A 254 -1.77 34.55 28.31
CA PRO A 254 -0.97 35.59 28.94
C PRO A 254 -1.74 36.18 30.14
N PRO A 255 -1.09 36.37 31.30
CA PRO A 255 -1.70 37.08 32.41
C PRO A 255 -1.94 38.55 32.01
N PRO A 256 -2.96 39.21 32.58
CA PRO A 256 -3.29 40.58 32.25
C PRO A 256 -2.11 41.52 32.56
N ILE A 257 -1.85 42.40 31.60
CA ILE A 257 -0.80 43.42 31.60
C ILE A 257 -0.93 44.28 32.86
N ALA A 258 0.07 44.21 33.75
CA ALA A 258 0.32 45.23 34.76
C ALA A 258 1.27 46.28 34.18
N LEU A 259 0.88 47.56 34.25
CA LEU A 259 1.73 48.70 33.90
C LEU A 259 3.00 48.74 34.77
N PRO A 260 4.13 49.25 34.25
CA PRO A 260 5.39 49.31 34.99
C PRO A 260 5.50 50.58 35.85
N PRO A 261 6.34 50.55 36.89
CA PRO A 261 7.06 51.74 37.30
C PRO A 261 8.59 51.61 37.13
N SER A 262 9.12 52.59 36.40
CA SER A 262 10.35 53.37 36.56
C SER A 262 11.73 52.71 36.77
N LEU A 263 12.65 53.17 35.92
CA LEU A 263 14.12 53.10 35.97
C LEU A 263 14.72 53.28 37.37
N ASP A 264 15.80 52.56 37.65
CA ASP A 264 17.02 53.24 38.06
C ASP A 264 18.29 52.53 37.54
N SER A 265 19.31 53.35 37.30
CA SER A 265 20.55 53.06 36.60
C SER A 265 21.60 52.44 37.54
N THR A 266 22.46 51.56 37.03
CA THR A 266 23.90 51.56 37.36
C THR A 266 24.69 50.58 36.48
N ILE A 267 25.85 51.06 36.04
CA ILE A 267 26.95 50.47 35.23
C ILE A 267 28.21 50.60 36.14
N PRO A 268 29.41 50.01 35.91
CA PRO A 268 29.95 48.69 35.47
C PRO A 268 30.84 48.11 36.65
N PRO A 269 31.93 47.27 36.53
CA PRO A 269 32.72 46.86 35.37
C PRO A 269 33.25 45.42 35.25
N SER A 270 33.76 45.17 34.03
CA SER A 270 34.64 44.10 33.58
C SER A 270 35.95 44.01 34.39
N PRO A 271 36.62 42.85 34.33
CA PRO A 271 38.07 42.86 34.14
C PRO A 271 38.58 41.89 33.06
N THR A 272 39.66 42.35 32.44
CA THR A 272 40.54 41.78 31.42
C THR A 272 41.45 40.65 31.97
N PRO A 273 42.19 39.93 31.10
CA PRO A 273 42.74 38.60 31.36
C PRO A 273 44.15 38.62 31.98
N GLY A 274 44.41 37.62 32.85
CA GLY A 274 45.71 37.35 33.47
C GLY A 274 46.31 36.05 32.97
N ASN A 275 47.48 36.19 32.34
CA ASN A 275 48.35 35.16 31.76
C ASN A 275 49.10 34.35 32.85
N LYS A 276 49.45 33.07 32.58
CA LYS A 276 50.77 32.44 32.87
C LYS A 276 50.78 30.89 32.68
N ASP A 277 51.48 30.49 31.62
CA ASP A 277 52.58 29.51 31.51
C ASP A 277 52.67 28.26 32.41
N HIS A 278 52.82 27.09 31.76
CA HIS A 278 53.97 26.13 31.80
C HIS A 278 53.47 24.69 31.46
N SER A 279 53.76 24.15 30.27
CA SER A 279 54.96 23.38 29.85
C SER A 279 54.92 21.86 30.09
N SER A 280 55.09 21.13 28.98
CA SER A 280 55.69 19.79 28.78
C SER A 280 54.94 18.52 29.22
N SER A 281 54.75 17.57 28.29
CA SER A 281 55.70 16.46 28.09
C SER A 281 55.12 15.41 27.12
N SER A 282 55.74 15.30 25.94
CA SER A 282 55.44 14.35 24.89
C SER A 282 56.00 12.95 25.22
N LYS A 283 55.22 12.07 25.90
CA LYS A 283 55.58 10.64 26.02
C LYS A 283 54.43 9.60 25.96
N ASP A 284 53.21 9.96 25.60
CA ASP A 284 52.09 8.98 25.55
C ASP A 284 51.56 8.64 24.14
N ILE A 285 52.17 9.15 23.06
CA ILE A 285 51.67 8.89 21.68
C ILE A 285 52.16 7.54 21.11
N ILE A 286 53.23 6.95 21.66
CA ILE A 286 53.84 5.74 21.07
C ILE A 286 53.08 4.45 21.45
N VAL A 287 52.34 4.44 22.57
CA VAL A 287 51.66 3.22 23.06
C VAL A 287 50.34 2.95 22.33
N ILE A 288 49.71 3.96 21.71
CA ILE A 288 48.40 3.84 21.05
C ILE A 288 48.54 3.63 19.53
N VAL A 289 49.55 4.22 18.89
CA VAL A 289 49.69 4.18 17.42
C VAL A 289 50.11 2.80 16.90
N LEU A 290 50.99 2.10 17.63
CA LEU A 290 51.49 0.78 17.22
C LEU A 290 50.40 -0.31 17.13
N PRO A 291 49.48 -0.48 18.11
CA PRO A 291 48.41 -1.47 18.00
C PRO A 291 47.38 -1.11 16.93
N ILE A 292 47.10 0.18 16.69
CA ILE A 292 46.16 0.63 15.65
C ILE A 292 46.71 0.32 14.25
N CYS A 293 47.99 0.60 13.99
CA CYS A 293 48.62 0.24 12.72
C CYS A 293 48.64 -1.28 12.51
N GLY A 294 48.92 -2.06 13.56
CA GLY A 294 48.85 -3.52 13.52
C GLY A 294 47.45 -4.04 13.17
N PHE A 295 46.40 -3.46 13.78
CA PHE A 295 45.01 -3.84 13.52
C PHE A 295 44.56 -3.52 12.10
N ILE A 296 44.95 -2.35 11.56
CA ILE A 296 44.65 -1.96 10.17
C ILE A 296 45.34 -2.90 9.18
N ILE A 297 46.58 -3.30 9.46
CA ILE A 297 47.31 -4.26 8.60
C ILE A 297 46.63 -5.63 8.63
N ILE A 298 46.16 -6.10 9.79
CA ILE A 298 45.45 -7.37 9.91
C ILE A 298 44.11 -7.33 9.15
N ILE A 299 43.35 -6.22 9.25
CA ILE A 299 42.12 -6.04 8.46
C ILE A 299 42.44 -6.01 6.96
N ALA A 300 43.48 -5.30 6.53
CA ALA A 300 43.89 -5.26 5.13
C ALA A 300 44.26 -6.66 4.62
N ILE A 301 44.99 -7.46 5.42
CA ILE A 301 45.33 -8.85 5.07
C ILE A 301 44.07 -9.72 5.02
N LEU A 302 43.14 -9.59 5.97
CA LEU A 302 41.88 -10.35 5.96
C LEU A 302 40.99 -9.96 4.78
N CYS A 303 40.92 -8.69 4.41
CA CYS A 303 40.23 -8.20 3.22
C CYS A 303 40.88 -8.72 1.94
N LEU A 304 42.22 -8.71 1.85
CA LEU A 304 42.94 -9.26 0.69
C LEU A 304 42.78 -10.77 0.57
N VAL A 305 42.78 -11.51 1.69
CA VAL A 305 42.49 -12.96 1.73
C VAL A 305 41.03 -13.22 1.35
N ARG A 306 40.07 -12.41 1.81
CA ARG A 306 38.65 -12.48 1.40
C ARG A 306 38.45 -12.15 -0.09
N ILE A 307 39.20 -11.22 -0.65
CA ILE A 307 39.17 -10.89 -2.09
C ILE A 307 39.82 -12.00 -2.92
N LYS A 308 40.91 -12.62 -2.43
CA LYS A 308 41.55 -13.78 -3.07
C LYS A 308 40.70 -15.05 -3.00
N HIS A 309 40.04 -15.32 -1.86
CA HIS A 309 39.11 -16.44 -1.70
C HIS A 309 37.72 -16.16 -2.29
N GLY A 310 37.33 -14.89 -2.45
CA GLY A 310 36.10 -14.45 -3.10
C GLY A 310 36.14 -14.52 -4.62
N LYS A 311 37.33 -14.62 -5.22
CA LYS A 311 37.51 -14.92 -6.66
C LYS A 311 37.42 -16.42 -6.99
N GLY A 312 37.14 -17.28 -6.00
CA GLY A 312 36.97 -18.73 -6.17
C GLY A 312 35.53 -19.25 -6.09
N ARG A 313 34.53 -18.37 -5.96
CA ARG A 313 33.11 -18.74 -6.02
C ARG A 313 32.37 -17.85 -7.01
N ILE A 314 32.79 -17.90 -8.27
CA ILE A 314 31.83 -17.84 -9.36
C ILE A 314 30.89 -19.02 -9.09
N ALA A 315 29.68 -18.72 -8.64
CA ALA A 315 28.61 -19.71 -8.67
C ALA A 315 28.64 -20.31 -10.07
N LYS A 316 29.00 -21.59 -10.17
CA LYS A 316 28.74 -22.39 -11.36
C LYS A 316 27.33 -21.99 -11.76
N HIS A 317 27.21 -21.43 -12.97
CA HIS A 317 25.93 -21.31 -13.65
C HIS A 317 25.35 -22.71 -13.60
N GLN A 318 24.48 -22.95 -12.63
CA GLN A 318 23.63 -24.11 -12.62
C GLN A 318 22.73 -23.80 -13.79
N LYS A 319 23.13 -24.31 -14.96
CA LYS A 319 22.25 -24.57 -16.07
C LYS A 319 21.23 -25.53 -15.46
N THR A 320 20.20 -24.96 -14.84
CA THR A 320 19.04 -25.71 -14.44
C THR A 320 18.55 -26.24 -15.76
N ASP A 321 18.67 -27.53 -15.92
CA ASP A 321 18.26 -28.22 -17.11
C ASP A 321 16.73 -28.12 -17.15
N VAL A 322 16.22 -27.04 -17.78
CA VAL A 322 14.79 -26.79 -17.97
C VAL A 322 14.21 -27.78 -19.00
N THR A 323 15.04 -28.67 -19.57
CA THR A 323 14.64 -29.57 -20.65
C THR A 323 13.92 -30.84 -20.17
N GLY A 324 13.90 -31.14 -18.87
CA GLY A 324 13.41 -32.44 -18.38
C GLY A 324 11.90 -32.63 -18.26
N LEU A 325 11.07 -31.61 -18.52
CA LEU A 325 9.61 -31.70 -18.25
C LEU A 325 8.73 -30.69 -19.01
N LEU A 326 9.25 -30.10 -20.09
CA LEU A 326 8.45 -29.24 -20.96
C LEU A 326 7.82 -30.13 -22.04
N ASN A 327 6.49 -30.02 -22.23
CA ASN A 327 5.82 -30.60 -23.40
C ASN A 327 6.53 -30.12 -24.68
N GLU A 328 6.48 -30.92 -25.74
CA GLU A 328 7.13 -30.68 -27.05
C GLU A 328 6.73 -29.36 -27.77
N GLU A 329 5.93 -28.50 -27.13
CA GLU A 329 5.37 -27.25 -27.68
C GLU A 329 5.89 -25.95 -27.02
N PHE A 330 6.84 -26.00 -26.07
CA PHE A 330 7.37 -24.79 -25.44
C PHE A 330 8.66 -24.30 -26.12
N TYR A 331 8.56 -23.20 -26.88
CA TYR A 331 9.67 -22.74 -27.73
C TYR A 331 10.41 -21.52 -27.18
N GLN A 332 11.74 -21.53 -27.30
CA GLN A 332 12.54 -20.32 -27.18
C GLN A 332 12.66 -19.67 -28.56
N TYR A 333 12.01 -18.52 -28.73
CA TYR A 333 12.06 -17.73 -29.96
C TYR A 333 13.28 -16.81 -29.96
N ASN A 334 13.90 -16.63 -31.13
CA ASN A 334 14.92 -15.62 -31.29
C ASN A 334 14.30 -14.22 -31.47
N LEU A 335 15.04 -13.17 -31.13
CA LEU A 335 14.50 -11.79 -31.18
C LEU A 335 14.14 -11.37 -32.61
N ALA A 336 14.91 -11.82 -33.60
CA ALA A 336 14.67 -11.50 -35.01
C ALA A 336 13.30 -12.00 -35.49
N THR A 337 12.92 -13.24 -35.13
CA THR A 337 11.62 -13.82 -35.42
C THR A 337 10.51 -13.00 -34.75
N ILE A 338 10.68 -12.62 -33.48
CA ILE A 338 9.69 -11.80 -32.78
C ILE A 338 9.55 -10.42 -33.43
N GLN A 339 10.65 -9.80 -33.84
CA GLN A 339 10.63 -8.52 -34.55
C GLN A 339 9.92 -8.65 -35.90
N ASP A 340 10.16 -9.72 -36.65
CA ASP A 340 9.50 -9.95 -37.94
C ASP A 340 7.98 -10.08 -37.78
N ILE A 341 7.52 -10.97 -36.90
CA ILE A 341 6.08 -11.21 -36.70
C ILE A 341 5.34 -10.03 -36.05
N THR A 342 6.06 -9.08 -35.44
CA THR A 342 5.50 -7.83 -34.87
C THR A 342 5.76 -6.59 -35.72
N LYS A 343 6.36 -6.74 -36.91
CA LYS A 343 6.80 -5.63 -37.77
C LYS A 343 7.65 -4.60 -37.02
N GLY A 344 8.61 -5.07 -36.23
CA GLY A 344 9.49 -4.26 -35.41
C GLY A 344 8.80 -3.64 -34.19
N PHE A 345 7.83 -4.34 -33.59
CA PHE A 345 6.97 -3.81 -32.51
C PHE A 345 6.17 -2.56 -32.92
N SER A 346 5.63 -2.57 -34.14
CA SER A 346 4.82 -1.46 -34.67
C SER A 346 3.63 -1.14 -33.76
N SER A 347 3.28 0.14 -33.67
CA SER A 347 2.08 0.60 -32.96
C SER A 347 0.80 0.03 -33.55
N GLU A 348 0.77 -0.31 -34.83
CA GLU A 348 -0.38 -0.95 -35.49
C GLU A 348 -0.64 -2.37 -34.99
N SER A 349 0.42 -3.06 -34.56
CA SER A 349 0.33 -4.40 -33.98
C SER A 349 0.03 -4.37 -32.48
N LYS A 350 0.02 -3.20 -31.83
CA LYS A 350 -0.20 -3.08 -30.39
C LYS A 350 -1.68 -3.32 -30.07
N ILE A 351 -1.95 -4.29 -29.20
CA ILE A 351 -3.31 -4.69 -28.78
C ILE A 351 -3.60 -4.39 -27.32
N GLY A 352 -2.57 -4.09 -26.52
CA GLY A 352 -2.72 -3.77 -25.11
C GLY A 352 -1.50 -3.09 -24.51
N GLU A 353 -1.73 -2.38 -23.42
CA GLU A 353 -0.71 -1.75 -22.59
C GLU A 353 -1.12 -1.94 -21.12
N GLY A 354 -0.20 -2.47 -20.31
CA GLY A 354 -0.39 -2.66 -18.88
C GLY A 354 0.81 -2.11 -18.10
N GLY A 355 0.74 -2.18 -16.77
CA GLY A 355 1.81 -1.67 -15.88
C GLY A 355 3.18 -2.34 -16.06
N TYR A 356 3.24 -3.43 -16.84
CA TYR A 356 4.40 -4.30 -16.97
C TYR A 356 4.97 -4.36 -18.39
N GLY A 357 4.34 -3.69 -19.35
CA GLY A 357 4.81 -3.62 -20.73
C GLY A 357 3.70 -3.53 -21.78
N PHE A 358 4.07 -3.80 -23.01
CA PHE A 358 3.19 -3.71 -24.17
C PHE A 358 2.87 -5.10 -24.71
N VAL A 359 1.64 -5.28 -25.19
CA VAL A 359 1.19 -6.51 -25.83
C VAL A 359 0.93 -6.25 -27.30
N TYR A 360 1.53 -7.07 -28.16
CA TYR A 360 1.42 -6.98 -29.61
C TYR A 360 0.76 -8.23 -30.18
N LYS A 361 -0.06 -8.08 -31.22
CA LYS A 361 -0.52 -9.19 -32.06
C LYS A 361 0.56 -9.51 -33.10
N GLY A 362 0.90 -10.78 -33.20
CA GLY A 362 1.78 -11.31 -34.23
C GLY A 362 1.20 -12.54 -34.92
N LYS A 363 1.84 -12.97 -36.00
CA LYS A 363 1.47 -14.19 -36.74
C LYS A 363 2.73 -15.02 -37.00
N LEU A 364 2.76 -16.24 -36.47
CA LEU A 364 3.86 -17.18 -36.67
C LEU A 364 3.92 -17.68 -38.12
N PRO A 365 5.05 -18.27 -38.58
CA PRO A 365 5.22 -18.75 -39.96
C PRO A 365 4.21 -19.83 -40.39
N ASP A 366 3.72 -20.61 -39.44
CA ASP A 366 2.66 -21.61 -39.64
C ASP A 366 1.25 -20.99 -39.76
N GLY A 367 1.15 -19.67 -39.61
CA GLY A 367 -0.08 -18.91 -39.68
C GLY A 367 -0.81 -18.73 -38.34
N GLN A 368 -0.29 -19.29 -37.24
CA GLN A 368 -0.90 -19.15 -35.92
C GLN A 368 -0.81 -17.70 -35.42
N GLU A 369 -1.94 -17.12 -35.01
CA GLU A 369 -1.96 -15.81 -34.35
C GLU A 369 -1.51 -15.93 -32.89
N VAL A 370 -0.65 -15.01 -32.46
CA VAL A 370 -0.04 -15.00 -31.13
C VAL A 370 -0.11 -13.62 -30.48
N ALA A 371 -0.14 -13.59 -29.14
CA ALA A 371 -0.02 -12.38 -28.34
C ALA A 371 1.39 -12.31 -27.73
N ILE A 372 2.07 -11.19 -27.96
CA ILE A 372 3.48 -11.01 -27.64
C ILE A 372 3.59 -9.93 -26.57
N LYS A 373 3.79 -10.36 -25.32
CA LYS A 373 3.95 -9.49 -24.16
C LYS A 373 5.43 -9.15 -24.01
N ARG A 374 5.81 -7.94 -24.40
CA ARG A 374 7.17 -7.42 -24.25
C ARG A 374 7.25 -6.67 -22.93
N LEU A 375 8.01 -7.23 -21.99
CA LEU A 375 8.18 -6.65 -20.66
C LEU A 375 9.16 -5.48 -20.72
N SER A 376 8.96 -4.49 -19.84
CA SER A 376 9.81 -3.30 -19.80
C SER A 376 11.28 -3.64 -19.50
N LYS A 377 12.21 -3.02 -20.26
CA LYS A 377 13.67 -3.25 -20.17
C LYS A 377 14.30 -2.75 -18.89
N CYS A 378 13.67 -1.79 -18.20
CA CYS A 378 14.31 -0.98 -17.16
C CYS A 378 13.85 -1.30 -15.73
N SER A 379 13.23 -2.44 -15.46
CA SER A 379 12.78 -2.79 -14.10
C SER A 379 13.23 -4.17 -13.63
N ASP A 380 13.77 -4.24 -12.41
CA ASP A 380 13.99 -5.50 -11.70
C ASP A 380 12.68 -6.29 -11.51
N GLN A 381 11.54 -5.58 -11.54
CA GLN A 381 10.19 -6.16 -11.56
C GLN A 381 9.96 -7.00 -12.84
N GLY A 382 10.21 -6.45 -14.03
CA GLY A 382 9.96 -7.14 -15.31
C GLY A 382 10.79 -8.42 -15.47
N VAL A 383 12.03 -8.42 -14.98
CA VAL A 383 12.88 -9.63 -14.96
C VAL A 383 12.31 -10.70 -14.02
N GLN A 384 11.79 -10.30 -12.85
CA GLN A 384 11.22 -11.23 -11.90
C GLN A 384 9.88 -11.80 -12.39
N GLU A 385 9.02 -10.97 -12.98
CA GLU A 385 7.76 -11.40 -13.58
C GLU A 385 8.00 -12.35 -14.74
N PHE A 386 8.95 -12.05 -15.62
CA PHE A 386 9.36 -12.95 -16.69
C PHE A 386 9.72 -14.33 -16.15
N LYS A 387 10.58 -14.38 -15.12
CA LYS A 387 10.99 -15.64 -14.49
C LYS A 387 9.79 -16.36 -13.88
N ASN A 388 8.92 -15.65 -13.17
CA ASN A 388 7.72 -16.22 -12.57
C ASN A 388 6.79 -16.80 -13.64
N GLU A 389 6.48 -16.06 -14.71
CA GLU A 389 5.57 -16.52 -15.77
C GLU A 389 6.15 -17.74 -16.51
N VAL A 390 7.44 -17.74 -16.83
CA VAL A 390 8.10 -18.90 -17.44
C VAL A 390 8.11 -20.11 -16.49
N GLU A 391 8.37 -19.92 -15.19
CA GLU A 391 8.45 -21.01 -14.23
C GLU A 391 7.07 -21.62 -13.88
N VAL A 392 6.03 -20.78 -13.84
CA VAL A 392 4.65 -21.14 -13.47
C VAL A 392 3.87 -21.58 -14.70
N VAL A 393 3.69 -20.69 -15.69
CA VAL A 393 2.72 -20.88 -16.79
C VAL A 393 3.16 -21.95 -17.77
N ALA A 394 4.47 -22.16 -17.95
CA ALA A 394 4.98 -23.25 -18.80
C ALA A 394 4.54 -24.64 -18.32
N LYS A 395 4.11 -24.78 -17.06
CA LYS A 395 3.64 -26.04 -16.46
C LYS A 395 2.11 -26.13 -16.40
N LEU A 396 1.39 -25.11 -16.85
CA LEU A 396 -0.07 -25.04 -16.76
C LEU A 396 -0.71 -25.30 -18.12
N GLN A 397 -1.66 -26.23 -18.12
CA GLN A 397 -2.46 -26.52 -19.31
C GLN A 397 -3.90 -26.76 -18.91
N HIS A 398 -4.75 -25.77 -19.15
CA HIS A 398 -6.16 -25.85 -18.85
C HIS A 398 -6.96 -24.92 -19.76
N ARG A 399 -8.18 -25.31 -20.14
CA ARG A 399 -9.02 -24.58 -21.10
C ARG A 399 -9.38 -23.16 -20.65
N ASN A 400 -9.44 -22.94 -19.34
CA ASN A 400 -9.76 -21.65 -18.71
C ASN A 400 -8.51 -20.86 -18.25
N LEU A 401 -7.32 -21.21 -18.72
CA LEU A 401 -6.11 -20.41 -18.54
C LEU A 401 -5.56 -20.02 -19.92
N VAL A 402 -4.88 -18.88 -20.01
CA VAL A 402 -4.18 -18.48 -21.23
C VAL A 402 -2.88 -19.28 -21.36
N ARG A 403 -2.70 -19.95 -22.50
CA ARG A 403 -1.54 -20.79 -22.76
C ARG A 403 -0.31 -19.96 -23.16
N LEU A 404 0.79 -20.15 -22.43
CA LEU A 404 2.12 -19.66 -22.83
C LEU A 404 2.71 -20.65 -23.86
N LEU A 405 3.00 -20.16 -25.06
CA LEU A 405 3.57 -20.93 -26.18
C LEU A 405 5.10 -20.91 -26.14
N GLY A 406 5.69 -19.86 -25.59
CA GLY A 406 7.13 -19.74 -25.52
C GLY A 406 7.60 -18.38 -25.02
N TYR A 407 8.89 -18.13 -25.17
CA TYR A 407 9.53 -16.91 -24.69
C TYR A 407 10.72 -16.51 -25.56
N CYS A 408 11.13 -15.26 -25.46
CA CYS A 408 12.41 -14.77 -25.97
C CYS A 408 13.16 -14.06 -24.83
N SER A 409 14.43 -14.43 -24.66
CA SER A 409 15.34 -13.87 -23.65
C SER A 409 16.71 -13.63 -24.29
N GLU A 410 16.85 -12.51 -25.00
CA GLU A 410 18.08 -12.10 -25.66
C GLU A 410 18.51 -10.71 -25.19
N GLY A 411 19.73 -10.58 -24.68
CA GLY A 411 20.21 -9.34 -24.07
C GLY A 411 19.30 -8.86 -22.94
N GLU A 412 18.80 -7.62 -23.07
CA GLU A 412 17.86 -6.99 -22.15
C GLU A 412 16.37 -7.27 -22.49
N GLU A 413 16.08 -7.94 -23.60
CA GLU A 413 14.70 -8.25 -23.99
C GLU A 413 14.17 -9.41 -23.15
N ARG A 414 12.97 -9.23 -22.60
CA ARG A 414 12.19 -10.26 -21.91
C ARG A 414 10.80 -10.26 -22.53
N ILE A 415 10.52 -11.28 -23.34
CA ILE A 415 9.30 -11.33 -24.15
C ILE A 415 8.64 -12.68 -23.96
N LEU A 416 7.33 -12.67 -23.76
CA LEU A 416 6.50 -13.85 -23.59
C LEU A 416 5.55 -13.97 -24.77
N VAL A 417 5.39 -15.18 -25.29
CA VAL A 417 4.55 -15.48 -26.46
C VAL A 417 3.40 -16.36 -26.00
N TYR A 418 2.18 -15.82 -26.04
CA TYR A 418 0.94 -16.48 -25.65
C TYR A 418 0.08 -16.82 -26.86
N GLU A 419 -0.88 -17.73 -26.68
CA GLU A 419 -2.00 -17.85 -27.62
C GLU A 419 -2.71 -16.49 -27.77
N PHE A 420 -3.11 -16.15 -28.99
CA PHE A 420 -3.96 -14.97 -29.20
C PHE A 420 -5.40 -15.29 -28.80
N VAL A 421 -5.90 -14.56 -27.81
CA VAL A 421 -7.29 -14.65 -27.36
C VAL A 421 -8.07 -13.52 -28.05
N PRO A 422 -9.02 -13.84 -28.95
CA PRO A 422 -9.53 -12.87 -29.93
C PRO A 422 -10.51 -11.86 -29.36
N ASN A 423 -11.25 -12.20 -28.31
CA ASN A 423 -12.01 -11.20 -27.57
C ASN A 423 -11.14 -10.60 -26.47
N LYS A 424 -11.43 -9.35 -26.13
CA LYS A 424 -10.69 -8.58 -25.13
C LYS A 424 -10.91 -9.14 -23.72
N SER A 425 -10.40 -8.43 -22.72
CA SER A 425 -10.63 -8.72 -21.31
C SER A 425 -12.08 -8.49 -20.88
N LEU A 426 -12.49 -9.11 -19.77
CA LEU A 426 -13.84 -9.04 -19.23
C LEU A 426 -14.23 -7.61 -18.83
N ASP A 427 -13.30 -6.82 -18.30
CA ASP A 427 -13.53 -5.43 -17.93
C ASP A 427 -13.97 -4.55 -19.12
N TYR A 428 -13.45 -4.84 -20.33
CA TYR A 428 -13.86 -4.18 -21.57
C TYR A 428 -15.34 -4.37 -21.87
N PHE A 429 -15.89 -5.54 -21.56
CA PHE A 429 -17.31 -5.82 -21.79
C PHE A 429 -18.19 -5.46 -20.60
N LEU A 430 -17.65 -5.52 -19.39
CA LEU A 430 -18.42 -5.36 -18.16
C LEU A 430 -18.62 -3.90 -17.76
N PHE A 431 -17.65 -3.02 -18.05
CA PHE A 431 -17.68 -1.63 -17.58
C PHE A 431 -17.82 -0.58 -18.68
N ASP A 432 -17.69 -0.98 -19.94
CA ASP A 432 -17.90 -0.10 -21.09
C ASP A 432 -19.40 -0.10 -21.46
N PRO A 433 -20.11 1.03 -21.33
CA PRO A 433 -21.54 1.12 -21.65
C PRO A 433 -21.87 0.67 -23.08
N GLU A 434 -20.93 0.82 -24.03
CA GLU A 434 -21.12 0.40 -25.41
C GLU A 434 -21.02 -1.11 -25.61
N ASN A 435 -20.50 -1.86 -24.64
CA ASN A 435 -20.27 -3.31 -24.78
C ASN A 435 -21.06 -4.15 -23.76
N GLN A 436 -21.63 -3.52 -22.71
CA GLN A 436 -22.35 -4.20 -21.63
C GLN A 436 -23.48 -5.12 -22.10
N TYR A 437 -24.21 -4.73 -23.14
CA TYR A 437 -25.30 -5.53 -23.71
C TYR A 437 -24.84 -6.84 -24.36
N LEU A 438 -23.54 -6.99 -24.65
CA LEU A 438 -22.98 -8.24 -25.20
C LEU A 438 -22.85 -9.34 -24.14
N LEU A 439 -23.00 -9.01 -22.85
CA LEU A 439 -22.94 -9.94 -21.73
C LEU A 439 -24.30 -10.09 -21.05
N ASP A 440 -25.18 -10.88 -21.67
CA ASP A 440 -26.39 -11.40 -21.01
C ASP A 440 -26.04 -12.26 -19.77
N TRP A 441 -27.04 -12.54 -18.93
CA TRP A 441 -26.84 -13.29 -17.69
C TRP A 441 -26.24 -14.68 -17.95
N SER A 442 -26.72 -15.39 -18.98
CA SER A 442 -26.23 -16.72 -19.35
C SER A 442 -24.72 -16.71 -19.65
N ARG A 443 -24.25 -15.71 -20.40
CA ARG A 443 -22.82 -15.50 -20.68
C ARG A 443 -22.04 -15.17 -19.42
N ARG A 444 -22.55 -14.27 -18.57
CA ARG A 444 -21.90 -13.93 -17.28
C ARG A 444 -21.78 -15.16 -16.38
N TYR A 445 -22.84 -15.95 -16.25
CA TYR A 445 -22.83 -17.19 -15.47
C TYR A 445 -21.84 -18.23 -16.02
N LYS A 446 -21.78 -18.38 -17.35
CA LYS A 446 -20.79 -19.23 -18.02
C LYS A 446 -19.35 -18.76 -17.77
N ILE A 447 -19.11 -17.45 -17.80
CA ILE A 447 -17.82 -16.82 -17.49
C ILE A 447 -17.43 -17.10 -16.03
N ILE A 448 -18.34 -16.90 -15.08
CA ILE A 448 -18.14 -17.24 -13.66
C ILE A 448 -17.72 -18.70 -13.51
N GLY A 449 -18.46 -19.63 -14.09
CA GLY A 449 -18.11 -21.05 -14.07
C GLY A 449 -16.75 -21.36 -14.71
N GLY A 450 -16.36 -20.62 -15.75
CA GLY A 450 -15.03 -20.72 -16.36
C GLY A 450 -13.91 -20.26 -15.43
N ILE A 451 -14.10 -19.13 -14.74
CA ILE A 451 -13.15 -18.59 -13.75
C ILE A 451 -12.99 -19.58 -12.60
N VAL A 452 -14.09 -20.12 -12.06
CA VAL A 452 -14.04 -21.08 -10.95
C VAL A 452 -13.29 -22.35 -11.34
N ARG A 453 -13.51 -22.90 -12.55
CA ARG A 453 -12.74 -24.05 -13.05
C ARG A 453 -11.25 -23.74 -13.18
N GLY A 454 -10.91 -22.55 -13.70
CA GLY A 454 -9.53 -22.10 -13.81
C GLY A 454 -8.83 -21.99 -12.46
N MET A 455 -9.48 -21.34 -11.49
CA MET A 455 -8.95 -21.18 -10.13
C MET A 455 -8.86 -22.50 -9.37
N LEU A 456 -9.87 -23.37 -9.49
CA LEU A 456 -9.85 -24.72 -8.92
C LEU A 456 -8.63 -25.51 -9.40
N TYR A 457 -8.35 -25.43 -10.70
CA TYR A 457 -7.15 -26.06 -11.27
C TYR A 457 -5.86 -25.49 -10.67
N LEU A 458 -5.74 -24.16 -10.53
CA LEU A 458 -4.55 -23.54 -9.92
C LEU A 458 -4.36 -23.96 -8.46
N HIS A 459 -5.44 -24.05 -7.69
CA HIS A 459 -5.38 -24.30 -6.24
C HIS A 459 -5.27 -25.78 -5.87
N GLN A 460 -5.88 -26.68 -6.65
CA GLN A 460 -6.09 -28.08 -6.28
C GLN A 460 -5.70 -29.09 -7.38
N ASP A 461 -6.15 -28.91 -8.62
CA ASP A 461 -6.01 -29.98 -9.64
C ASP A 461 -4.67 -29.98 -10.40
N SER A 462 -3.93 -28.88 -10.34
CA SER A 462 -2.61 -28.78 -10.95
C SER A 462 -1.55 -29.48 -10.08
N ARG A 463 -0.47 -29.94 -10.72
CA ARG A 463 0.63 -30.64 -10.03
C ARG A 463 1.26 -29.81 -8.92
N LEU A 464 1.26 -28.49 -9.07
CA LEU A 464 1.82 -27.54 -8.12
C LEU A 464 0.72 -26.57 -7.73
N ARG A 465 0.49 -26.37 -6.43
CA ARG A 465 -0.45 -25.34 -5.97
C ARG A 465 0.07 -23.96 -6.35
N ILE A 466 -0.73 -23.19 -7.07
CA ILE A 466 -0.38 -21.86 -7.56
C ILE A 466 -1.35 -20.85 -6.99
N ILE A 467 -0.81 -19.78 -6.41
CA ILE A 467 -1.56 -18.63 -5.91
C ILE A 467 -1.35 -17.49 -6.90
N HIS A 468 -2.43 -16.97 -7.48
CA HIS A 468 -2.41 -16.00 -8.57
C HIS A 468 -1.99 -14.60 -8.09
N ARG A 469 -2.55 -14.13 -6.98
CA ARG A 469 -2.29 -12.84 -6.29
C ARG A 469 -2.67 -11.55 -7.03
N ASP A 470 -3.07 -11.63 -8.30
CA ASP A 470 -3.63 -10.48 -9.05
C ASP A 470 -4.87 -10.86 -9.89
N LEU A 471 -5.83 -11.58 -9.31
CA LEU A 471 -7.08 -11.93 -10.01
C LEU A 471 -8.03 -10.72 -10.05
N LYS A 472 -8.45 -10.31 -11.25
CA LYS A 472 -9.32 -9.15 -11.51
C LYS A 472 -9.94 -9.22 -12.90
N ALA A 473 -10.94 -8.37 -13.20
CA ALA A 473 -11.66 -8.39 -14.47
C ALA A 473 -10.75 -8.18 -15.70
N SER A 474 -9.73 -7.31 -15.61
CA SER A 474 -8.78 -7.08 -16.71
C SER A 474 -7.84 -8.27 -16.98
N ASN A 475 -7.72 -9.20 -16.03
CA ASN A 475 -6.91 -10.42 -16.17
C ASN A 475 -7.75 -11.64 -16.60
N ILE A 476 -9.04 -11.46 -16.90
CA ILE A 476 -9.90 -12.49 -17.51
C ILE A 476 -10.07 -12.16 -18.99
N LEU A 477 -9.41 -12.91 -19.87
CA LEU A 477 -9.60 -12.78 -21.32
C LEU A 477 -10.77 -13.67 -21.79
N LEU A 478 -11.40 -13.29 -22.90
CA LEU A 478 -12.52 -14.05 -23.47
C LEU A 478 -12.13 -14.68 -24.82
N ASP A 479 -12.31 -15.99 -24.96
CA ASP A 479 -12.08 -16.66 -26.24
C ASP A 479 -13.19 -16.34 -27.26
N ALA A 480 -13.05 -16.84 -28.49
CA ALA A 480 -14.03 -16.60 -29.58
C ALA A 480 -15.47 -17.00 -29.22
N ASN A 481 -15.67 -17.88 -28.24
CA ASN A 481 -16.97 -18.37 -27.78
C ASN A 481 -17.39 -17.74 -26.44
N MET A 482 -16.79 -16.60 -26.07
CA MET A 482 -16.99 -15.89 -24.80
C MET A 482 -16.70 -16.73 -23.56
N ASN A 483 -15.79 -17.71 -23.64
CA ASN A 483 -15.33 -18.44 -22.46
C ASN A 483 -14.18 -17.70 -21.78
N ALA A 484 -14.20 -17.72 -20.45
CA ALA A 484 -13.16 -17.11 -19.62
C ALA A 484 -11.82 -17.87 -19.70
N LYS A 485 -10.73 -17.12 -19.85
CA LYS A 485 -9.34 -17.56 -19.70
C LYS A 485 -8.59 -16.62 -18.76
N ILE A 486 -8.07 -17.17 -17.65
CA ILE A 486 -7.27 -16.42 -16.67
C ILE A 486 -5.87 -16.15 -17.26
N ALA A 487 -5.43 -14.91 -17.17
CA ALA A 487 -4.17 -14.40 -17.71
C ALA A 487 -3.35 -13.66 -16.62
N ASP A 488 -2.12 -13.30 -16.98
CA ASP A 488 -1.19 -12.48 -16.19
C ASP A 488 -0.74 -13.10 -14.85
N PHE A 489 0.22 -14.02 -14.95
CA PHE A 489 0.79 -14.76 -13.82
C PHE A 489 2.10 -14.15 -13.32
N GLY A 490 2.43 -12.91 -13.71
CA GLY A 490 3.68 -12.25 -13.32
C GLY A 490 3.87 -12.16 -11.81
N THR A 491 2.76 -12.05 -11.08
CA THR A 491 2.74 -12.04 -9.61
C THR A 491 2.46 -13.40 -8.99
N ALA A 492 2.26 -14.46 -9.76
CA ALA A 492 1.90 -15.77 -9.21
C ALA A 492 3.04 -16.41 -8.39
N LYS A 493 2.68 -17.26 -7.44
CA LYS A 493 3.62 -18.01 -6.59
C LYS A 493 3.28 -19.49 -6.54
N ILE A 494 4.31 -20.32 -6.61
CA ILE A 494 4.22 -21.75 -6.33
C ILE A 494 4.25 -21.94 -4.82
N SER A 495 3.21 -22.55 -4.29
CA SER A 495 3.14 -22.98 -2.88
C SER A 495 3.38 -24.48 -2.82
N SER A 496 4.18 -24.93 -1.85
CA SER A 496 4.24 -26.34 -1.48
C SER A 496 2.88 -26.78 -0.92
N LEU A 497 2.46 -28.02 -1.19
CA LEU A 497 1.14 -28.55 -0.77
C LEU A 497 0.95 -28.50 0.76
N ASP A 498 2.04 -28.64 1.51
CA ASP A 498 2.06 -28.66 2.98
C ASP A 498 2.01 -27.27 3.64
N GLN A 499 2.16 -26.19 2.86
CA GLN A 499 2.09 -24.82 3.36
C GLN A 499 0.70 -24.25 3.09
N THR A 500 0.01 -23.85 4.17
CA THR A 500 -1.33 -23.25 4.12
C THR A 500 -1.29 -21.73 3.91
N GLN A 501 -0.21 -21.09 4.38
CA GLN A 501 -0.01 -19.64 4.32
C GLN A 501 1.48 -19.33 4.14
N GLN A 502 1.79 -18.28 3.38
CA GLN A 502 3.14 -17.81 3.10
C GLN A 502 3.22 -16.29 3.26
N ASN A 503 4.41 -15.77 3.60
CA ASN A 503 4.62 -14.35 3.84
C ASN A 503 5.58 -13.78 2.79
N THR A 504 5.34 -12.55 2.33
CA THR A 504 6.23 -11.82 1.43
C THR A 504 6.48 -10.41 1.96
N SER A 505 7.72 -9.94 1.89
CA SER A 505 8.06 -8.53 2.14
C SER A 505 7.69 -7.61 0.97
N ARG A 506 7.42 -8.18 -0.21
CA ARG A 506 7.01 -7.46 -1.42
C ARG A 506 5.54 -7.73 -1.69
N ILE A 507 4.69 -6.76 -1.39
CA ILE A 507 3.25 -6.78 -1.71
C ILE A 507 3.08 -6.32 -3.16
N VAL A 508 2.40 -7.14 -3.97
CA VAL A 508 2.13 -6.89 -5.39
C VAL A 508 0.69 -7.31 -5.72
N GLY A 509 0.05 -6.66 -6.69
CA GLY A 509 -1.33 -6.93 -7.11
C GLY A 509 -2.15 -5.65 -7.22
N THR A 510 -3.46 -5.77 -7.36
CA THR A 510 -4.35 -4.63 -7.60
C THR A 510 -5.18 -4.28 -6.36
N TYR A 511 -5.02 -3.05 -5.86
CA TYR A 511 -5.85 -2.52 -4.77
C TYR A 511 -7.34 -2.61 -5.09
N GLY A 512 -8.15 -2.99 -4.11
CA GLY A 512 -9.57 -3.30 -4.26
C GLY A 512 -9.85 -4.79 -4.47
N TYR A 513 -8.86 -5.58 -4.91
CA TYR A 513 -8.97 -7.04 -5.03
C TYR A 513 -8.10 -7.78 -4.01
N MET A 514 -7.15 -7.09 -3.37
CA MET A 514 -6.30 -7.68 -2.34
C MET A 514 -7.10 -7.97 -1.07
N SER A 515 -6.90 -9.15 -0.49
CA SER A 515 -7.44 -9.47 0.83
C SER A 515 -6.76 -8.64 1.93
N PRO A 516 -7.44 -8.42 3.08
CA PRO A 516 -6.88 -7.67 4.20
C PRO A 516 -5.55 -8.21 4.66
N GLU A 517 -5.43 -9.51 4.95
CA GLU A 517 -4.20 -10.11 5.46
C GLU A 517 -3.03 -9.97 4.49
N TYR A 518 -3.30 -9.99 3.18
CA TYR A 518 -2.27 -9.79 2.16
C TYR A 518 -1.85 -8.33 2.03
N ALA A 519 -2.82 -7.42 1.99
CA ALA A 519 -2.57 -5.99 1.88
C ALA A 519 -1.88 -5.42 3.13
N LEU A 520 -2.20 -5.97 4.31
CA LEU A 520 -1.74 -5.46 5.61
C LEU A 520 -0.43 -6.10 6.07
N TYR A 521 -0.30 -7.42 5.91
CA TYR A 521 0.80 -8.19 6.48
C TYR A 521 1.68 -8.88 5.43
N GLY A 522 1.33 -8.78 4.14
CA GLY A 522 2.00 -9.53 3.08
C GLY A 522 1.76 -11.04 3.17
N GLU A 523 0.73 -11.46 3.89
CA GLU A 523 0.35 -12.86 4.07
C GLU A 523 -0.55 -13.30 2.91
N TYR A 524 -0.08 -14.25 2.11
CA TYR A 524 -0.85 -14.76 0.97
C TYR A 524 -1.09 -16.26 1.09
N SER A 525 -2.26 -16.66 0.66
CA SER A 525 -2.69 -18.05 0.58
C SER A 525 -3.68 -18.22 -0.57
N VAL A 526 -4.17 -19.45 -0.77
CA VAL A 526 -5.32 -19.68 -1.65
C VAL A 526 -6.53 -18.82 -1.24
N LYS A 527 -6.70 -18.52 0.06
CA LYS A 527 -7.81 -17.68 0.57
C LYS A 527 -7.69 -16.21 0.16
N SER A 528 -6.48 -15.73 -0.13
CA SER A 528 -6.27 -14.38 -0.67
C SER A 528 -6.82 -14.28 -2.10
N ASP A 529 -6.61 -15.32 -2.92
CA ASP A 529 -7.22 -15.43 -4.25
C ASP A 529 -8.75 -15.59 -4.20
N ILE A 530 -9.28 -16.30 -3.19
CA ILE A 530 -10.74 -16.42 -2.98
C ILE A 530 -11.35 -15.04 -2.75
N PHE A 531 -10.70 -14.19 -1.96
CA PHE A 531 -11.16 -12.82 -1.73
C PHE A 531 -11.22 -12.03 -3.05
N SER A 532 -10.14 -12.07 -3.84
CA SER A 532 -10.09 -11.42 -5.15
C SER A 532 -11.20 -11.94 -6.09
N PHE A 533 -11.47 -13.25 -6.06
CA PHE A 533 -12.57 -13.86 -6.80
C PHE A 533 -13.94 -13.34 -6.32
N GLY A 534 -14.16 -13.20 -5.01
CA GLY A 534 -15.42 -12.68 -4.47
C GLY A 534 -15.70 -11.25 -4.93
N VAL A 535 -14.68 -10.39 -4.94
CA VAL A 535 -14.77 -9.03 -5.50
C VAL A 535 -15.16 -9.10 -6.99
N LEU A 536 -14.43 -9.89 -7.78
CA LEU A 536 -14.68 -10.07 -9.21
C LEU A 536 -16.10 -10.60 -9.48
N LEU A 537 -16.59 -11.53 -8.67
CA LEU A 537 -17.93 -12.09 -8.80
C LEU A 537 -19.00 -11.02 -8.60
N LEU A 538 -18.86 -10.17 -7.57
CA LEU A 538 -19.78 -9.06 -7.32
C LEU A 538 -19.71 -7.99 -8.42
N GLU A 539 -18.55 -7.76 -9.03
CA GLU A 539 -18.44 -6.90 -10.22
C GLU A 539 -19.21 -7.48 -11.40
N ILE A 540 -19.09 -8.80 -11.65
CA ILE A 540 -19.77 -9.47 -12.76
C ILE A 540 -21.29 -9.37 -12.60
N VAL A 541 -21.81 -9.61 -11.39
CA VAL A 541 -23.26 -9.53 -11.12
C VAL A 541 -23.77 -8.10 -11.26
N SER A 542 -23.03 -7.11 -10.73
CA SER A 542 -23.49 -5.73 -10.69
C SER A 542 -23.22 -4.91 -11.94
N GLY A 543 -22.29 -5.33 -12.80
CA GLY A 543 -21.77 -4.50 -13.89
C GLY A 543 -21.03 -3.25 -13.39
N ARG A 544 -20.80 -3.13 -12.08
CA ARG A 544 -20.16 -1.98 -11.46
C ARG A 544 -18.73 -2.33 -11.12
N LYS A 545 -17.80 -1.51 -11.58
CA LYS A 545 -16.40 -1.62 -11.20
C LYS A 545 -16.27 -1.37 -9.71
N ASN A 546 -15.52 -2.20 -9.00
CA ASN A 546 -15.10 -1.92 -7.64
C ASN A 546 -14.18 -0.68 -7.68
N ARG A 547 -14.79 0.49 -7.49
CA ARG A 547 -14.06 1.75 -7.56
C ARG A 547 -13.09 1.80 -6.39
N ARG A 548 -11.86 2.25 -6.68
CA ARG A 548 -10.85 2.58 -5.68
C ARG A 548 -11.49 3.40 -4.55
N PHE A 549 -11.00 3.19 -3.33
CA PHE A 549 -11.32 3.77 -2.02
C PHE A 549 -11.79 5.25 -1.90
N LEU A 550 -11.98 6.03 -2.97
CA LEU A 550 -11.81 7.48 -2.96
C LEU A 550 -12.74 8.31 -3.88
N LEU A 551 -13.88 7.79 -4.35
CA LEU A 551 -14.78 8.62 -5.18
C LEU A 551 -16.20 8.64 -4.61
N THR A 552 -16.42 9.71 -3.83
CA THR A 552 -17.67 10.30 -3.28
C THR A 552 -18.24 9.71 -1.99
N LYS A 553 -18.66 10.62 -1.06
CA LYS A 553 -19.47 10.35 0.14
C LYS A 553 -20.85 9.72 -0.19
N GLU A 554 -21.17 9.58 -1.48
CA GLU A 554 -22.47 9.16 -2.02
C GLU A 554 -22.42 7.82 -2.78
N ALA A 555 -21.26 7.35 -3.24
CA ALA A 555 -21.14 6.04 -3.88
C ALA A 555 -20.83 4.97 -2.83
N GLN A 556 -21.83 4.18 -2.44
CA GLN A 556 -21.61 3.00 -1.60
C GLN A 556 -20.56 2.08 -2.28
N HIS A 557 -19.48 1.79 -1.55
CA HIS A 557 -18.45 0.83 -1.95
C HIS A 557 -19.11 -0.50 -2.33
N LEU A 558 -18.71 -1.15 -3.44
CA LEU A 558 -19.45 -2.29 -4.01
C LEU A 558 -19.69 -3.40 -2.98
N LEU A 559 -18.69 -3.72 -2.15
CA LEU A 559 -18.82 -4.74 -1.10
C LEU A 559 -19.77 -4.29 0.02
N SER A 560 -19.77 -2.99 0.36
CA SER A 560 -20.66 -2.43 1.37
C SER A 560 -22.09 -2.35 0.88
N TYR A 561 -22.29 -1.89 -0.36
CA TYR A 561 -23.58 -1.92 -1.04
C TYR A 561 -24.14 -3.34 -1.10
N ALA A 562 -23.34 -4.31 -1.55
CA ALA A 562 -23.77 -5.69 -1.63
C ALA A 562 -24.16 -6.27 -0.26
N TRP A 563 -23.42 -5.92 0.79
CA TRP A 563 -23.77 -6.32 2.15
C TRP A 563 -25.04 -5.66 2.67
N ASP A 564 -25.21 -4.36 2.45
CA ASP A 564 -26.41 -3.61 2.86
C ASP A 564 -27.66 -4.22 2.20
N GLN A 565 -27.63 -4.41 0.89
CA GLN A 565 -28.73 -5.04 0.16
C GLN A 565 -28.99 -6.49 0.58
N TRP A 566 -27.95 -7.26 0.90
CA TRP A 566 -28.11 -8.61 1.44
C TRP A 566 -28.77 -8.62 2.82
N LYS A 567 -28.31 -7.74 3.72
CA LYS A 567 -28.84 -7.61 5.08
C LYS A 567 -30.29 -7.12 5.08
N ASP A 568 -30.64 -6.21 4.18
CA ASP A 568 -31.97 -5.62 4.06
C ASP A 568 -32.96 -6.54 3.32
N GLY A 569 -32.51 -7.71 2.85
CA GLY A 569 -33.35 -8.69 2.16
C GLY A 569 -33.67 -8.32 0.71
N THR A 570 -32.88 -7.42 0.11
CA THR A 570 -33.03 -6.89 -1.25
C THR A 570 -31.84 -7.21 -2.17
N PRO A 571 -31.31 -8.46 -2.21
CA PRO A 571 -30.09 -8.77 -2.95
C PRO A 571 -30.19 -8.49 -4.46
N LEU A 572 -31.39 -8.50 -5.04
CA LEU A 572 -31.59 -8.20 -6.47
C LEU A 572 -31.30 -6.76 -6.85
N GLU A 573 -31.27 -5.81 -5.91
CA GLU A 573 -30.85 -4.41 -6.14
C GLU A 573 -29.37 -4.30 -6.53
N ILE A 574 -28.59 -5.37 -6.33
CA ILE A 574 -27.19 -5.46 -6.75
C ILE A 574 -27.08 -5.73 -8.24
N LEU A 575 -28.08 -6.39 -8.84
CA LEU A 575 -28.03 -6.85 -10.22
C LEU A 575 -27.85 -5.68 -11.18
N ASP A 576 -27.02 -5.88 -12.19
CA ASP A 576 -26.86 -4.93 -13.29
C ASP A 576 -28.21 -4.63 -13.96
N PRO A 577 -28.67 -3.38 -14.00
CA PRO A 577 -29.95 -3.00 -14.62
C PRO A 577 -30.06 -3.43 -16.10
N VAL A 578 -28.93 -3.61 -16.80
CA VAL A 578 -28.91 -4.09 -18.19
C VAL A 578 -29.44 -5.54 -18.32
N LEU A 579 -29.57 -6.28 -17.21
CA LEU A 579 -29.96 -7.69 -17.17
C LEU A 579 -31.42 -7.94 -16.78
N GLU A 580 -32.23 -6.90 -16.58
CA GLU A 580 -33.59 -6.99 -16.00
C GLU A 580 -34.53 -7.98 -16.72
N GLU A 581 -34.37 -8.22 -18.03
CA GLU A 581 -35.32 -9.02 -18.82
C GLU A 581 -34.94 -10.52 -19.00
N SER A 582 -33.74 -10.98 -18.59
CA SER A 582 -33.26 -12.33 -18.97
C SER A 582 -32.31 -13.02 -17.97
N HIS A 583 -32.66 -13.06 -16.69
CA HIS A 583 -31.85 -13.71 -15.65
C HIS A 583 -32.63 -14.76 -14.85
N ASN A 584 -31.92 -15.77 -14.34
CA ASN A 584 -32.46 -16.69 -13.37
C ASN A 584 -32.21 -16.13 -11.96
N ILE A 585 -33.28 -15.74 -11.28
CA ILE A 585 -33.23 -15.11 -9.94
C ILE A 585 -32.44 -15.97 -8.93
N GLU A 586 -32.60 -17.30 -8.97
CA GLU A 586 -31.91 -18.19 -8.04
C GLU A 586 -30.39 -18.18 -8.27
N GLU A 587 -29.95 -18.19 -9.53
CA GLU A 587 -28.54 -18.11 -9.89
C GLU A 587 -27.93 -16.77 -9.47
N VAL A 588 -28.67 -15.66 -9.63
CA VAL A 588 -28.23 -14.32 -9.24
C VAL A 588 -28.02 -14.24 -7.73
N ILE A 589 -29.04 -14.63 -6.95
CA ILE A 589 -28.98 -14.61 -5.49
C ILE A 589 -27.85 -15.52 -4.99
N GLN A 590 -27.68 -16.69 -5.63
CA GLN A 590 -26.59 -17.60 -5.32
C GLN A 590 -25.21 -16.98 -5.60
N CYS A 591 -25.02 -16.31 -6.73
CA CYS A 591 -23.75 -15.63 -7.04
C CYS A 591 -23.43 -14.53 -6.01
N ILE A 592 -24.44 -13.76 -5.59
CA ILE A 592 -24.28 -12.72 -4.57
C ILE A 592 -23.88 -13.34 -3.22
N HIS A 593 -24.57 -14.41 -2.82
CA HIS A 593 -24.27 -15.14 -1.59
C HIS A 593 -22.83 -15.67 -1.57
N ILE A 594 -22.41 -16.33 -2.64
CA ILE A 594 -21.04 -16.83 -2.82
C ILE A 594 -20.05 -15.66 -2.79
N GLY A 595 -20.33 -14.57 -3.51
CA GLY A 595 -19.50 -13.37 -3.54
C GLY A 595 -19.22 -12.84 -2.14
N LEU A 596 -20.28 -12.70 -1.33
CA LEU A 596 -20.18 -12.26 0.07
C LEU A 596 -19.42 -13.26 0.95
N LEU A 597 -19.62 -14.57 0.80
CA LEU A 597 -18.82 -15.59 1.52
C LEU A 597 -17.33 -15.54 1.15
N CYS A 598 -17.00 -15.16 -0.08
CA CYS A 598 -15.62 -15.04 -0.53
C CYS A 598 -14.90 -13.80 0.02
N VAL A 599 -15.60 -12.70 0.29
CA VAL A 599 -15.01 -11.43 0.75
C VAL A 599 -15.02 -11.22 2.28
N GLN A 600 -15.07 -12.32 3.03
CA GLN A 600 -15.02 -12.27 4.51
C GLN A 600 -13.66 -11.76 5.00
N ASP A 601 -13.66 -11.02 6.11
CA ASP A 601 -12.44 -10.45 6.71
C ASP A 601 -11.46 -11.55 7.14
N ILE A 602 -11.94 -12.50 7.94
CA ILE A 602 -11.18 -13.66 8.38
C ILE A 602 -11.04 -14.66 7.22
N ALA A 603 -9.78 -14.99 6.86
CA ALA A 603 -9.45 -15.85 5.72
C ALA A 603 -10.03 -17.28 5.85
N GLU A 604 -10.10 -17.81 7.07
CA GLU A 604 -10.65 -19.14 7.39
C GLU A 604 -12.14 -19.24 7.05
N ASN A 605 -12.89 -18.14 7.19
CA ASN A 605 -14.34 -18.11 6.93
C ASN A 605 -14.67 -18.11 5.43
N ARG A 606 -13.69 -17.85 4.56
CA ARG A 606 -13.88 -17.90 3.11
C ARG A 606 -13.95 -19.36 2.63
N PRO A 607 -14.83 -19.71 1.67
CA PRO A 607 -14.87 -21.06 1.13
C PRO A 607 -13.60 -21.38 0.33
N THR A 608 -13.36 -22.66 0.06
CA THR A 608 -12.41 -23.13 -0.94
C THR A 608 -13.01 -23.04 -2.36
N MET A 609 -12.18 -23.01 -3.41
CA MET A 609 -12.71 -23.04 -4.79
C MET A 609 -13.54 -24.30 -5.10
N GLY A 610 -13.24 -25.43 -4.44
CA GLY A 610 -14.04 -26.65 -4.57
C GLY A 610 -15.45 -26.48 -3.98
N GLU A 611 -15.56 -25.86 -2.81
CA GLU A 611 -16.86 -25.52 -2.22
C GLU A 611 -17.61 -24.49 -3.07
N VAL A 612 -16.93 -23.47 -3.60
CA VAL A 612 -17.52 -22.51 -4.54
C VAL A 612 -18.09 -23.23 -5.79
N MET A 613 -17.37 -24.20 -6.34
CA MET A 613 -17.85 -25.00 -7.46
C MET A 613 -19.09 -25.82 -7.09
N LEU A 614 -19.11 -26.43 -5.90
CA LEU A 614 -20.27 -27.15 -5.39
C LEU A 614 -21.47 -26.22 -5.18
N MET A 615 -21.26 -25.01 -4.66
CA MET A 615 -22.31 -24.02 -4.50
C MET A 615 -22.90 -23.65 -5.88
N LEU A 616 -22.08 -23.31 -6.88
CA LEU A 616 -22.56 -22.97 -8.23
C LEU A 616 -23.29 -24.11 -8.97
N THR A 617 -23.08 -25.36 -8.57
CA THR A 617 -23.70 -26.52 -9.21
C THR A 617 -24.86 -27.12 -8.41
N SER A 618 -25.08 -26.66 -7.18
CA SER A 618 -26.16 -27.12 -6.30
C SER A 618 -27.15 -26.00 -5.97
N TYR A 619 -28.44 -26.21 -6.23
CA TYR A 619 -29.49 -25.19 -6.02
C TYR A 619 -29.94 -25.03 -4.55
N SER A 620 -29.14 -25.49 -3.57
CA SER A 620 -29.55 -25.49 -2.16
C SER A 620 -28.75 -24.46 -1.34
N ILE A 621 -29.18 -23.20 -1.39
CA ILE A 621 -28.60 -22.11 -0.59
C ILE A 621 -28.74 -22.39 0.93
N ARG A 622 -29.77 -23.14 1.33
CA ARG A 622 -30.10 -23.41 2.75
C ARG A 622 -29.11 -24.34 3.47
N SER A 623 -28.22 -25.02 2.75
CA SER A 623 -27.21 -25.90 3.36
C SER A 623 -25.88 -25.21 3.65
N TRP A 624 -25.72 -23.94 3.28
CA TRP A 624 -24.45 -23.20 3.38
C TRP A 624 -24.53 -22.08 4.44
N PRO A 625 -23.39 -21.70 5.05
CA PRO A 625 -23.37 -20.66 6.07
C PRO A 625 -23.86 -19.32 5.53
N SER A 626 -24.55 -18.54 6.36
CA SER A 626 -24.88 -17.16 6.05
C SER A 626 -23.60 -16.31 6.05
N PRO A 627 -23.44 -15.40 5.07
CA PRO A 627 -22.27 -14.53 5.06
C PRO A 627 -22.35 -13.56 6.24
N SER A 628 -21.20 -13.19 6.77
CA SER A 628 -21.08 -12.12 7.76
C SER A 628 -20.58 -10.84 7.08
N LYS A 629 -20.47 -9.76 7.86
CA LYS A 629 -20.01 -8.45 7.39
C LYS A 629 -18.69 -8.61 6.61
N PRO A 630 -18.60 -8.12 5.35
CA PRO A 630 -17.40 -8.27 4.54
C PRO A 630 -16.26 -7.40 5.09
N ALA A 631 -15.04 -7.72 4.67
CA ALA A 631 -13.89 -6.87 4.95
C ALA A 631 -14.10 -5.44 4.40
N PHE A 632 -13.49 -4.46 5.04
CA PHE A 632 -13.55 -3.04 4.63
C PHE A 632 -14.94 -2.40 4.58
N TYR A 633 -15.96 -2.97 5.25
CA TYR A 633 -17.30 -2.40 5.29
C TYR A 633 -17.38 -1.08 6.08
N ARG A 634 -18.03 -0.05 5.48
CA ARG A 634 -18.41 1.20 6.14
C ARG A 634 -19.92 1.26 6.36
N CYS A 635 -20.35 1.63 7.56
CA CYS A 635 -21.76 1.91 7.84
C CYS A 635 -22.13 3.24 7.16
N GLY A 636 -23.00 3.21 6.15
CA GLY A 636 -23.54 4.42 5.53
C GLY A 636 -24.42 5.16 6.53
N GLY A 637 -24.01 6.37 6.92
CA GLY A 637 -24.76 7.20 7.85
C GLY A 637 -25.85 8.01 7.13
N SER A 638 -27.09 7.57 7.22
CA SER A 638 -28.25 8.46 7.20
C SER A 638 -29.18 8.13 8.37
N GLY A 639 -29.02 8.87 9.47
CA GLY A 639 -30.00 8.96 10.55
C GLY A 639 -29.79 8.04 11.76
N GLY A 640 -29.47 8.66 12.90
CA GLY A 640 -29.82 8.17 14.23
C GLY A 640 -28.88 7.11 14.83
N VAL A 641 -28.10 7.55 15.82
CA VAL A 641 -27.51 6.65 16.82
C VAL A 641 -28.61 5.77 17.41
N SER A 642 -28.58 4.47 17.15
CA SER A 642 -29.25 3.49 17.99
C SER A 642 -28.21 2.60 18.65
N ARG A 643 -27.98 2.89 19.93
CA ARG A 643 -27.50 1.93 20.92
C ARG A 643 -28.32 0.65 20.81
N ASP A 644 -27.66 -0.49 20.74
CA ASP A 644 -28.13 -1.74 21.34
C ASP A 644 -27.00 -2.78 21.31
N TYR A 645 -26.11 -2.67 22.29
CA TYR A 645 -25.35 -3.79 22.86
C TYR A 645 -25.09 -3.49 24.33
N LEU A 646 -26.14 -3.58 25.15
CA LEU A 646 -26.01 -3.83 26.58
C LEU A 646 -27.06 -4.87 26.95
N GLY A 647 -26.59 -6.10 27.19
CA GLY A 647 -27.40 -7.09 27.86
C GLY A 647 -27.59 -6.69 29.33
N HIS A 648 -28.80 -6.91 29.84
CA HIS A 648 -28.98 -7.30 31.22
C HIS A 648 -30.23 -8.16 31.41
N GLU A 649 -30.03 -9.18 32.22
CA GLU A 649 -30.99 -10.19 32.67
C GLU A 649 -32.20 -9.61 33.42
N ASN A 650 -33.30 -10.37 33.32
CA ASN A 650 -34.38 -10.59 34.28
C ASN A 650 -35.03 -9.39 35.01
N SER A 651 -36.28 -9.10 34.64
CA SER A 651 -37.40 -9.22 35.60
C SER A 651 -38.76 -9.32 34.89
N SER A 652 -39.59 -10.15 35.48
CA SER A 652 -40.98 -10.47 35.15
C SER A 652 -41.95 -9.31 35.41
N LEU A 653 -42.99 -9.16 34.55
CA LEU A 653 -44.42 -8.99 34.92
C LEU A 653 -45.30 -8.55 33.71
N THR A 654 -46.21 -9.45 33.31
CA THR A 654 -47.63 -9.27 32.95
C THR A 654 -48.14 -8.07 32.13
N THR A 655 -48.66 -8.40 30.93
CA THR A 655 -49.97 -8.02 30.32
C THR A 655 -50.54 -6.59 30.47
N HIS A 656 -50.83 -5.93 29.34
CA HIS A 656 -52.22 -5.64 28.90
C HIS A 656 -52.30 -5.03 27.49
N SER A 657 -53.27 -5.52 26.72
CA SER A 657 -53.86 -4.98 25.49
C SER A 657 -54.44 -3.58 25.67
N SER A 658 -54.43 -2.73 24.62
CA SER A 658 -55.62 -1.99 24.15
C SER A 658 -55.37 -1.21 22.83
N SER A 659 -56.25 -1.48 21.88
CA SER A 659 -56.53 -0.79 20.61
C SER A 659 -57.18 0.59 20.80
N TYR A 660 -56.93 1.56 19.91
CA TYR A 660 -57.91 2.59 19.53
C TYR A 660 -57.74 3.05 18.07
N PHE A 661 -58.83 2.91 17.31
CA PHE A 661 -59.13 3.57 16.03
C PHE A 661 -59.28 5.08 16.20
N ILE A 662 -59.12 5.87 15.12
CA ILE A 662 -60.14 6.79 14.56
C ILE A 662 -59.58 7.65 13.39
N ASN A 663 -60.23 7.46 12.24
CA ASN A 663 -60.65 8.37 11.15
C ASN A 663 -59.70 9.32 10.39
N THR A 664 -59.82 9.17 9.06
CA THR A 664 -59.53 10.11 7.95
C THR A 664 -60.51 11.30 7.92
N PRO A 665 -60.24 12.34 7.11
CA PRO A 665 -60.82 12.37 5.76
C PRO A 665 -59.92 12.99 4.66
N SER A 666 -60.19 12.55 3.42
CA SER A 666 -59.72 13.12 2.14
C SER A 666 -60.49 14.41 1.78
N PRO A 667 -59.98 15.26 0.86
CA PRO A 667 -60.75 15.39 -0.39
C PRO A 667 -59.95 15.61 -1.69
N ALA A 668 -60.52 15.02 -2.74
CA ALA A 668 -60.81 15.56 -4.07
C ALA A 668 -59.68 16.04 -5.00
N MET A 669 -59.58 15.27 -6.09
CA MET A 669 -58.97 15.53 -7.38
C MET A 669 -59.98 16.28 -8.27
N GLU A 670 -59.55 17.29 -9.02
CA GLU A 670 -60.31 17.92 -10.10
C GLU A 670 -59.61 17.68 -11.44
N ILE A 671 -60.41 17.09 -12.34
CA ILE A 671 -60.32 16.86 -13.80
C ILE A 671 -59.37 15.76 -14.29
#